data_AF-S5AIQ5-F1
#
_entry.id   AF-S5AIQ5-F1
#
_cell.length_a   1.000
_cell.length_b   1.000
_cell.length_c   1.000
_cell.angle_alpha   90.00
_cell.angle_beta   90.00
_cell.angle_gamma   90.00
#
_symmetry.space_group_name_H-M   'P 1'
#
loop_
_entity.id
_entity.type
_entity.pdbx_description
1 polymer ?
#
loop_
_entity_poly.entity_id
_entity_poly.type
_entity_poly.pdbx_seq_one_letter_code
_entity_poly.pdbx_strand_id
1 'polypeptide(L)'
;MTHSDTFKPALIALSITAALHSGAVSAQETSEDAEVEVIQVSGIRGSLMRAQAVKMDNDSIVEAISAEDIGKLPDSSIAESLARLPGLSGERVGGRTSGISVRGFKEDFTGTSLNGRELIGIGDNRGVEYDLYPAEIMTGATIYKTSDASLIVQGIGGTVDLQTVRPLAAQETLTVTGVYELGGNDSDNPEFDNSGNRFALSFVEKFADDTVGLALAIASTESPRNERKYGVWGYGENDDGQILPFGIDTQAISRVLERDTISAILQWRPTDRLDIVFDALDIDYSDSGVIRGFIEPFAAANVSGNGVNSTGTQINANPVLRTDPAQKDGELQTFGLNIRYDVNDDWSVSLDVADSESSKRDLRGESYAGLARSGALTNDELGSRQFQMSADGIYFTDSSGLDAFSDPALLQLAGPQVWGGGMANIADQFASDVLQANGQPYSYFNAQDGFLNFADFEEELTTARFEAVGYVDWGIFNTLTAGVNYSDRSKAKDNKGFFATASSYPFSEAIPSQYLYNDLADLTWAGMGYVVAYDGFAPYNDGEYTLNDAGLLEPDRLGDSYTIDEEVTTLYAQLDFETEVQGFNVKGNVGAQYVQTDQSSTGFIGIVGDNFAVCDDDGNQVVDADCIITDGDDYSHFLPSLNVSVELNENRYLRFGASKTISRARIDQMKASGFVKFDQNIELIATPNTEAAVEAYGSPWSKFSGNPTLRPLEANNFDISFENYFDGEGYVSVALFYKDLVNWTRDGNQLIDFTNDVTNDGANYFIPGFHDRIIDVAGNYGPEDTPYEVGDLVTPPDQGFYSFFEDGLEGEMKGIELTANIPLRMLADALDGFGIAASATILDAELEDGTAIPGQSDNTYSITAYYEMKGFEFRVAATDRSEFLTYQRGGSNKIEAATRDAVTQVDAQISYDFADSGMEYLAGLRVSLQGVNLTDEKEETIDGNGIVTLRREFGPSYMLNLNYAFY
;
A
#
# COMPACT_ATOMS: atom_id res chain seq x y z
N MET A 1 15.56 -41.55 45.93
CA MET A 1 16.45 -40.54 45.33
C MET A 1 16.71 -40.94 43.89
N THR A 2 15.90 -40.35 43.01
CA THR A 2 16.16 -39.84 41.65
C THR A 2 14.76 -39.56 41.11
N HIS A 3 14.29 -38.34 41.35
CA HIS A 3 13.06 -37.78 40.81
C HIS A 3 13.32 -37.43 39.34
N SER A 4 12.49 -37.94 38.45
CA SER A 4 12.38 -37.54 37.05
C SER A 4 10.94 -37.08 36.88
N ASP A 5 10.70 -35.79 37.04
CA ASP A 5 9.41 -35.17 36.76
C ASP A 5 9.52 -34.55 35.36
N THR A 6 9.19 -35.34 34.34
CA THR A 6 8.89 -34.84 33.00
C THR A 6 7.46 -34.29 33.01
N PHE A 7 7.33 -32.99 32.77
CA PHE A 7 6.08 -32.29 32.61
C PHE A 7 5.34 -32.88 31.39
N LYS A 8 4.07 -33.30 31.56
CA LYS A 8 3.25 -33.90 30.51
C LYS A 8 2.08 -32.96 30.16
N PRO A 9 2.02 -32.38 28.95
CA PRO A 9 0.90 -31.56 28.49
C PRO A 9 -0.45 -32.30 28.50
N ALA A 10 -0.44 -33.63 28.51
CA ALA A 10 -1.64 -34.48 28.52
C ALA A 10 -2.50 -34.37 29.79
N LEU A 11 -2.00 -33.80 30.90
CA LEU A 11 -2.77 -33.71 32.16
C LEU A 11 -3.81 -32.57 32.17
N ILE A 12 -3.67 -31.55 31.32
CA ILE A 12 -4.70 -30.51 31.14
C ILE A 12 -5.82 -31.02 30.21
N ALA A 13 -5.49 -31.86 29.22
CA ALA A 13 -6.48 -32.51 28.36
C ALA A 13 -7.33 -33.57 29.11
N LEU A 14 -6.74 -34.29 30.07
CA LEU A 14 -7.42 -35.34 30.85
C LEU A 14 -8.38 -34.81 31.93
N SER A 15 -8.24 -33.55 32.37
CA SER A 15 -9.21 -32.91 33.28
C SER A 15 -10.51 -32.49 32.58
N ILE A 16 -10.50 -32.33 31.26
CA ILE A 16 -11.69 -31.96 30.47
C ILE A 16 -12.52 -33.20 30.09
N THR A 17 -11.90 -34.38 29.97
CA THR A 17 -12.59 -35.62 29.54
C THR A 17 -13.34 -36.35 30.68
N ALA A 18 -13.04 -36.06 31.95
CA ALA A 18 -13.65 -36.76 33.09
C ALA A 18 -15.08 -36.28 33.44
N ALA A 19 -15.56 -35.19 32.85
CA ALA A 19 -16.86 -34.60 33.15
C ALA A 19 -18.06 -35.26 32.42
N LEU A 20 -17.82 -36.17 31.46
CA LEU A 20 -18.88 -36.59 30.52
C LEU A 20 -19.53 -37.96 30.78
N HIS A 21 -19.19 -38.72 31.83
CA HIS A 21 -19.83 -40.03 32.06
C HIS A 21 -20.02 -40.40 33.54
N SER A 22 -21.21 -40.13 34.10
CA SER A 22 -21.95 -41.13 34.91
C SER A 22 -23.35 -40.65 35.33
N GLY A 23 -24.36 -41.44 34.97
CA GLY A 23 -25.75 -41.24 35.37
C GLY A 23 -26.10 -41.86 36.73
N ALA A 24 -27.06 -41.20 37.39
CA ALA A 24 -28.06 -41.68 38.36
C ALA A 24 -27.65 -42.27 39.73
N VAL A 25 -27.85 -41.43 40.76
CA VAL A 25 -28.49 -41.67 42.08
C VAL A 25 -27.83 -42.65 43.08
N SER A 26 -27.26 -42.13 44.17
CA SER A 26 -27.94 -42.03 45.49
C SER A 26 -27.05 -41.32 46.53
N ALA A 27 -27.68 -40.49 47.36
CA ALA A 27 -27.10 -39.52 48.30
C ALA A 27 -26.24 -40.09 49.45
N GLN A 28 -25.16 -39.38 49.81
CA GLN A 28 -24.86 -38.97 51.19
C GLN A 28 -23.86 -37.79 51.22
N GLU A 29 -24.04 -36.92 52.21
CA GLU A 29 -23.53 -35.55 52.40
C GLU A 29 -22.01 -35.29 52.28
N THR A 30 -21.73 -34.05 51.82
CA THR A 30 -20.59 -33.14 52.10
C THR A 30 -19.22 -33.36 51.46
N SER A 31 -18.95 -32.57 50.41
CA SER A 31 -18.00 -31.44 50.46
C SER A 31 -18.35 -30.47 49.32
N GLU A 32 -18.47 -29.17 49.64
CA GLU A 32 -18.53 -28.10 48.62
C GLU A 32 -17.33 -28.27 47.69
N ASP A 33 -17.59 -28.60 46.42
CA ASP A 33 -16.61 -28.46 45.36
C ASP A 33 -16.27 -26.97 45.26
N ALA A 34 -15.00 -26.66 45.49
CA ALA A 34 -14.46 -25.39 45.07
C ALA A 34 -14.59 -25.34 43.54
N GLU A 35 -15.60 -24.62 43.05
CA GLU A 35 -15.57 -24.10 41.69
C GLU A 35 -14.21 -23.42 41.52
N VAL A 36 -13.36 -24.02 40.68
CA VAL A 36 -12.13 -23.37 40.24
C VAL A 36 -12.60 -22.18 39.43
N GLU A 37 -12.64 -21.01 40.05
CA GLU A 37 -12.86 -19.74 39.40
C GLU A 37 -11.76 -19.57 38.34
N VAL A 38 -12.09 -19.84 37.08
CA VAL A 38 -11.21 -19.54 35.96
C VAL A 38 -11.24 -18.03 35.80
N ILE A 39 -10.24 -17.36 36.36
CA ILE A 39 -10.06 -15.92 36.17
C ILE A 39 -9.65 -15.70 34.71
N GLN A 40 -10.62 -15.37 33.85
CA GLN A 40 -10.36 -14.94 32.48
C GLN A 40 -9.87 -13.50 32.51
N VAL A 41 -8.62 -13.26 32.11
CA VAL A 41 -8.06 -11.92 31.97
C VAL A 41 -8.48 -11.37 30.61
N SER A 42 -9.22 -10.27 30.62
CA SER A 42 -9.67 -9.54 29.43
C SER A 42 -8.72 -8.40 29.06
N GLY A 43 -9.09 -7.61 28.05
CA GLY A 43 -8.42 -6.36 27.71
C GLY A 43 -7.02 -6.55 27.13
N ILE A 44 -6.20 -5.49 27.22
CA ILE A 44 -4.83 -5.49 26.69
C ILE A 44 -3.97 -6.54 27.41
N ARG A 45 -4.18 -6.77 28.71
CA ARG A 45 -3.45 -7.79 29.48
C ARG A 45 -3.76 -9.20 28.98
N GLY A 46 -5.05 -9.50 28.77
CA GLY A 46 -5.48 -10.78 28.21
C GLY A 46 -4.89 -11.03 26.82
N SER A 47 -4.84 -9.99 25.99
CA SER A 47 -4.26 -10.08 24.63
C SER A 47 -2.78 -10.42 24.67
N LEU A 48 -2.00 -9.72 25.50
CA LEU A 48 -0.57 -9.94 25.65
C LEU A 48 -0.24 -11.35 26.18
N MET A 49 -1.05 -11.88 27.12
CA MET A 49 -0.88 -13.25 27.62
C MET A 49 -1.11 -14.31 26.54
N ARG A 50 -2.11 -14.13 25.68
CA ARG A 50 -2.38 -15.06 24.58
C ARG A 50 -1.31 -14.97 23.49
N ALA A 51 -0.90 -13.76 23.12
CA ALA A 51 0.21 -13.56 22.19
C ALA A 51 1.49 -14.25 22.71
N GLN A 52 1.80 -14.08 24.00
CA GLN A 52 2.90 -14.77 24.67
C GLN A 52 2.77 -16.30 24.60
N ALA A 53 1.57 -16.85 24.83
CA ALA A 53 1.35 -18.29 24.76
C ALA A 53 1.61 -18.84 23.35
N VAL A 54 1.15 -18.13 22.30
CA VAL A 54 1.44 -18.49 20.90
C VAL A 54 2.94 -18.50 20.64
N LYS A 55 3.67 -17.49 21.13
CA LYS A 55 5.14 -17.42 20.97
C LYS A 55 5.89 -18.53 21.70
N MET A 56 5.43 -18.93 22.88
CA MET A 56 6.04 -20.03 23.64
C MET A 56 5.80 -21.40 22.98
N ASP A 57 4.60 -21.60 22.41
CA ASP A 57 4.20 -22.86 21.79
C ASP A 57 4.80 -23.07 20.40
N ASN A 58 4.99 -22.00 19.62
CA ASN A 58 5.53 -22.09 18.27
C ASN A 58 7.00 -22.58 18.25
N ASP A 59 7.41 -23.27 17.19
CA ASP A 59 8.80 -23.70 16.98
C ASP A 59 9.63 -22.66 16.24
N SER A 60 9.00 -21.92 15.34
CA SER A 60 9.56 -20.79 14.60
C SER A 60 9.62 -19.53 15.47
N ILE A 61 10.35 -18.51 15.01
CA ILE A 61 10.36 -17.19 15.64
C ILE A 61 9.16 -16.42 15.08
N VAL A 62 8.22 -16.07 15.96
CA VAL A 62 6.95 -15.44 15.58
C VAL A 62 6.62 -14.24 16.46
N GLU A 63 5.83 -13.32 15.92
CA GLU A 63 5.05 -12.35 16.68
C GLU A 63 3.56 -12.68 16.52
N ALA A 64 2.73 -12.30 17.49
CA ALA A 64 1.30 -12.60 17.45
C ALA A 64 0.47 -11.49 18.09
N ILE A 65 -0.77 -11.35 17.62
CA ILE A 65 -1.80 -10.47 18.17
C ILE A 65 -3.12 -11.25 18.26
N SER A 66 -3.96 -10.95 19.26
CA SER A 66 -5.19 -11.71 19.55
C SER A 66 -6.48 -10.91 19.37
N ALA A 67 -7.60 -11.63 19.27
CA ALA A 67 -8.94 -11.10 19.01
C ALA A 67 -9.39 -9.97 19.95
N GLU A 68 -9.00 -10.00 21.23
CA GLU A 68 -9.40 -8.94 22.16
C GLU A 68 -8.64 -7.64 21.98
N ASP A 69 -7.45 -7.67 21.37
CA ASP A 69 -6.83 -6.44 20.87
C ASP A 69 -7.64 -5.97 19.66
N ILE A 70 -7.70 -6.77 18.60
CA ILE A 70 -8.19 -6.32 17.30
C ILE A 70 -9.68 -5.90 17.36
N GLY A 71 -10.54 -6.73 17.95
CA GLY A 71 -12.00 -6.52 17.94
C GLY A 71 -12.53 -5.57 19.01
N LYS A 72 -11.71 -5.15 19.99
CA LYS A 72 -12.09 -4.16 21.03
C LYS A 72 -11.36 -2.83 20.86
N LEU A 73 -10.39 -2.75 19.94
CA LEU A 73 -9.77 -1.49 19.56
C LEU A 73 -10.70 -0.73 18.59
N PRO A 74 -10.76 0.61 18.69
CA PRO A 74 -11.48 1.45 17.72
C PRO A 74 -10.76 1.57 16.37
N ASP A 75 -9.69 0.79 16.15
CA ASP A 75 -8.86 0.86 14.95
C ASP A 75 -9.74 0.69 13.69
N SER A 76 -9.49 1.53 12.69
CA SER A 76 -10.22 1.55 11.42
C SER A 76 -9.96 0.28 10.59
N SER A 77 -8.81 -0.38 10.79
CA SER A 77 -8.45 -1.65 10.13
C SER A 77 -7.48 -2.54 10.93
N ILE A 78 -7.23 -3.75 10.41
CA ILE A 78 -6.20 -4.65 10.98
C ILE A 78 -4.77 -4.11 10.80
N ALA A 79 -4.53 -3.23 9.82
CA ALA A 79 -3.21 -2.67 9.52
C ALA A 79 -2.66 -1.86 10.72
N GLU A 80 -3.45 -0.99 11.31
CA GLU A 80 -3.07 -0.21 12.49
C GLU A 80 -2.72 -1.10 13.69
N SER A 81 -3.37 -2.24 13.83
CA SER A 81 -3.10 -3.20 14.89
C SER A 81 -1.78 -3.96 14.64
N LEU A 82 -1.52 -4.38 13.39
CA LEU A 82 -0.29 -5.09 13.01
C LEU A 82 0.95 -4.20 13.09
N ALA A 83 0.85 -2.93 12.71
CA ALA A 83 1.95 -1.96 12.73
C ALA A 83 2.53 -1.70 14.14
N ARG A 84 1.84 -2.17 15.19
CA ARG A 84 2.28 -2.05 16.59
C ARG A 84 3.17 -3.22 17.04
N LEU A 85 3.26 -4.28 16.24
CA LEU A 85 4.05 -5.47 16.58
C LEU A 85 5.55 -5.24 16.34
N PRO A 86 6.43 -5.89 17.10
CA PRO A 86 7.87 -5.77 16.91
C PRO A 86 8.36 -6.17 15.52
N GLY A 87 9.24 -5.36 14.93
CA GLY A 87 9.79 -5.60 13.59
C GLY A 87 8.75 -5.48 12.46
N LEU A 88 7.63 -4.81 12.72
CA LEU A 88 6.65 -4.39 11.73
C LEU A 88 6.60 -2.87 11.71
N SER A 89 6.39 -2.30 10.52
CA SER A 89 6.11 -0.87 10.36
C SER A 89 4.94 -0.68 9.40
N GLY A 90 4.11 0.33 9.68
CA GLY A 90 2.98 0.67 8.81
C GLY A 90 3.46 1.42 7.56
N GLU A 91 2.97 1.00 6.38
CA GLU A 91 3.12 1.72 5.12
C GLU A 91 1.89 2.59 4.90
N ARG A 92 2.08 3.92 4.94
CA ARG A 92 0.99 4.87 4.91
C ARG A 92 0.68 5.36 3.50
N VAL A 93 -0.61 5.40 3.18
CA VAL A 93 -1.14 5.95 1.93
C VAL A 93 -2.23 6.95 2.27
N GLY A 94 -1.97 8.23 2.00
CA GLY A 94 -2.89 9.32 2.36
C GLY A 94 -3.22 9.33 3.85
N GLY A 95 -2.21 9.27 4.72
CA GLY A 95 -2.37 9.43 6.17
C GLY A 95 -2.86 8.20 6.93
N ARG A 96 -3.30 7.13 6.24
CA ARG A 96 -3.75 5.86 6.83
C ARG A 96 -2.75 4.75 6.60
N THR A 97 -2.65 3.79 7.52
CA THR A 97 -1.80 2.62 7.32
C THR A 97 -2.52 1.65 6.41
N SER A 98 -2.02 1.42 5.19
CA SER A 98 -2.64 0.51 4.22
C SER A 98 -1.82 -0.77 4.05
N GLY A 99 -0.50 -0.66 4.05
CA GLY A 99 0.41 -1.80 3.97
C GLY A 99 1.17 -2.06 5.29
N ILE A 100 1.84 -3.21 5.36
CA ILE A 100 2.73 -3.58 6.47
C ILE A 100 4.08 -3.99 5.89
N SER A 101 5.15 -3.37 6.39
CA SER A 101 6.51 -3.85 6.16
C SER A 101 6.94 -4.78 7.29
N VAL A 102 7.64 -5.87 6.93
CA VAL A 102 8.19 -6.83 7.89
C VAL A 102 9.70 -6.82 7.77
N ARG A 103 10.40 -6.47 8.86
CA ARG A 103 11.87 -6.34 8.90
C ARG A 103 12.44 -5.43 7.80
N GLY A 104 11.73 -4.34 7.51
CA GLY A 104 12.14 -3.37 6.49
C GLY A 104 11.84 -3.79 5.05
N PHE A 105 11.16 -4.91 4.81
CA PHE A 105 10.67 -5.24 3.47
C PHE A 105 9.21 -4.82 3.34
N LYS A 106 8.90 -4.00 2.32
CA LYS A 106 7.54 -3.58 1.96
C LYS A 106 6.59 -4.79 1.74
N GLU A 107 5.28 -4.54 1.76
CA GLU A 107 4.23 -5.57 1.60
C GLU A 107 4.40 -6.47 0.35
N ASP A 108 4.96 -5.94 -0.74
CA ASP A 108 5.23 -6.69 -1.98
C ASP A 108 6.22 -7.87 -1.77
N PHE A 109 7.02 -7.82 -0.72
CA PHE A 109 8.05 -8.79 -0.39
C PHE A 109 7.67 -9.67 0.82
N THR A 110 6.45 -9.51 1.33
CA THR A 110 5.92 -10.21 2.51
C THR A 110 4.82 -11.17 2.07
N GLY A 111 4.88 -12.42 2.50
CA GLY A 111 3.80 -13.38 2.25
C GLY A 111 2.59 -13.04 3.11
N THR A 112 1.38 -12.98 2.54
CA THR A 112 0.16 -12.67 3.30
C THR A 112 -0.88 -13.77 3.09
N SER A 113 -1.45 -14.28 4.17
CA SER A 113 -2.44 -15.34 4.12
C SER A 113 -3.60 -15.11 5.08
N LEU A 114 -4.75 -15.72 4.78
CA LEU A 114 -5.92 -15.80 5.65
C LEU A 114 -6.19 -17.27 5.95
N ASN A 115 -5.99 -17.67 7.21
CA ASN A 115 -6.05 -19.06 7.63
C ASN A 115 -5.12 -19.98 6.81
N GLY A 116 -3.93 -19.49 6.46
CA GLY A 116 -2.94 -20.20 5.65
C GLY A 116 -3.22 -20.28 4.14
N ARG A 117 -4.24 -19.60 3.62
CA ARG A 117 -4.50 -19.43 2.17
C ARG A 117 -3.93 -18.10 1.71
N GLU A 118 -3.25 -18.07 0.56
CA GLU A 118 -2.75 -16.81 -0.01
C GLU A 118 -3.90 -15.81 -0.19
N LEU A 119 -3.68 -14.58 0.28
CA LEU A 119 -4.60 -13.47 0.07
C LEU A 119 -4.17 -12.67 -1.16
N ILE A 120 -5.15 -12.31 -1.98
CA ILE A 120 -4.94 -11.34 -3.06
C ILE A 120 -5.18 -9.91 -2.54
N GLY A 121 -4.45 -8.96 -3.12
CA GLY A 121 -4.65 -7.53 -2.89
C GLY A 121 -5.49 -6.91 -3.99
N ILE A 122 -6.06 -5.74 -3.74
CA ILE A 122 -6.78 -4.96 -4.77
C ILE A 122 -5.81 -3.96 -5.45
N GLY A 123 -4.54 -4.00 -5.05
CA GLY A 123 -3.46 -3.19 -5.59
C GLY A 123 -2.98 -3.63 -6.96
N ASP A 124 -1.96 -2.95 -7.47
CA ASP A 124 -1.37 -3.24 -8.78
C ASP A 124 -0.37 -4.40 -8.73
N ASN A 125 0.04 -4.75 -7.52
CA ASN A 125 1.13 -5.67 -7.26
C ASN A 125 0.67 -6.80 -6.32
N ARG A 126 1.63 -7.54 -5.75
CA ARG A 126 1.37 -8.67 -4.86
C ARG A 126 1.06 -8.26 -3.43
N GLY A 127 1.47 -7.07 -3.01
CA GLY A 127 1.17 -6.56 -1.68
C GLY A 127 -0.32 -6.48 -1.40
N VAL A 128 -0.71 -6.93 -0.20
CA VAL A 128 -2.10 -6.87 0.28
C VAL A 128 -2.31 -5.54 1.01
N GLU A 129 -3.37 -4.81 0.64
CA GLU A 129 -3.84 -3.66 1.41
C GLU A 129 -4.64 -4.12 2.64
N TYR A 130 -3.97 -4.14 3.79
CA TYR A 130 -4.52 -4.56 5.07
C TYR A 130 -5.66 -3.65 5.55
N ASP A 131 -5.73 -2.40 5.07
CA ASP A 131 -6.78 -1.47 5.48
C ASP A 131 -8.16 -1.76 4.89
N LEU A 132 -8.21 -2.64 3.88
CA LEU A 132 -9.46 -3.15 3.32
C LEU A 132 -10.13 -4.15 4.26
N TYR A 133 -9.37 -4.88 5.08
CA TYR A 133 -9.90 -5.94 5.93
C TYR A 133 -10.36 -5.38 7.30
N PRO A 134 -11.66 -5.45 7.63
CA PRO A 134 -12.16 -4.95 8.90
C PRO A 134 -11.65 -5.76 10.08
N ALA A 135 -11.48 -5.10 11.22
CA ALA A 135 -11.08 -5.75 12.47
C ALA A 135 -12.10 -6.77 13.00
N GLU A 136 -13.41 -6.61 12.71
CA GLU A 136 -14.48 -7.46 13.27
C GLU A 136 -14.48 -8.90 12.76
N ILE A 137 -13.88 -9.15 11.59
CA ILE A 137 -13.79 -10.50 11.02
C ILE A 137 -12.52 -11.25 11.50
N MET A 138 -11.62 -10.55 12.19
CA MET A 138 -10.32 -11.04 12.61
C MET A 138 -10.33 -11.46 14.09
N THR A 139 -9.74 -12.61 14.37
CA THR A 139 -9.53 -13.15 15.73
C THR A 139 -8.06 -13.19 16.14
N GLY A 140 -7.16 -12.84 15.23
CA GLY A 140 -5.75 -12.79 15.52
C GLY A 140 -4.94 -12.67 14.24
N ALA A 141 -3.64 -12.50 14.42
CA ALA A 141 -2.67 -12.68 13.37
C ALA A 141 -1.38 -13.24 13.95
N THR A 142 -0.72 -14.10 13.17
CA THR A 142 0.62 -14.64 13.48
C THR A 142 1.58 -14.18 12.41
N ILE A 143 2.70 -13.59 12.83
CA ILE A 143 3.74 -13.08 11.94
C ILE A 143 4.94 -13.99 12.07
N TYR A 144 5.21 -14.77 11.03
CA TYR A 144 6.35 -15.66 10.94
C TYR A 144 7.58 -14.89 10.47
N LYS A 145 8.60 -14.82 11.34
CA LYS A 145 9.89 -14.20 11.04
C LYS A 145 10.91 -15.21 10.50
N THR A 146 10.76 -16.47 10.90
CA THR A 146 11.45 -17.62 10.30
C THR A 146 10.46 -18.52 9.59
N SER A 147 10.88 -19.10 8.47
CA SER A 147 10.05 -19.97 7.65
C SER A 147 10.18 -21.44 8.07
N ASP A 148 9.14 -22.24 7.82
CA ASP A 148 9.14 -23.70 7.90
C ASP A 148 8.59 -24.31 6.60
N ALA A 149 8.62 -25.63 6.47
CA ALA A 149 8.24 -26.26 5.20
C ALA A 149 6.72 -26.42 5.04
N SER A 150 5.93 -26.30 6.10
CA SER A 150 4.46 -26.33 6.04
C SER A 150 3.84 -24.98 5.68
N LEU A 151 4.59 -23.89 5.84
CA LEU A 151 4.18 -22.54 5.48
C LEU A 151 4.20 -22.34 3.96
N ILE A 152 3.05 -22.42 3.29
CA ILE A 152 2.96 -22.37 1.83
C ILE A 152 3.17 -20.96 1.27
N VAL A 153 2.59 -19.97 1.93
CA VAL A 153 2.73 -18.56 1.55
C VAL A 153 3.98 -18.04 2.23
N GLN A 154 4.96 -17.57 1.46
CA GLN A 154 6.23 -17.08 1.98
C GLN A 154 6.63 -15.78 1.29
N GLY A 155 7.43 -14.98 2.01
CA GLY A 155 8.15 -13.84 1.46
C GLY A 155 9.49 -13.65 2.17
N ILE A 156 10.44 -13.01 1.50
CA ILE A 156 11.76 -12.69 2.07
C ILE A 156 11.67 -11.78 3.30
N GLY A 157 10.62 -10.96 3.44
CA GLY A 157 10.39 -10.15 4.64
C GLY A 157 9.90 -10.97 5.84
N GLY A 158 9.18 -12.05 5.57
CA GLY A 158 8.42 -12.84 6.53
C GLY A 158 7.02 -13.15 6.00
N THR A 159 6.17 -13.73 6.84
CA THR A 159 4.79 -14.06 6.48
C THR A 159 3.81 -13.56 7.53
N VAL A 160 2.72 -12.95 7.10
CA VAL A 160 1.59 -12.54 7.94
C VAL A 160 0.41 -13.49 7.68
N ASP A 161 0.02 -14.27 8.69
CA ASP A 161 -1.18 -15.12 8.66
C ASP A 161 -2.28 -14.46 9.50
N LEU A 162 -3.30 -13.96 8.82
CA LEU A 162 -4.52 -13.42 9.42
C LEU A 162 -5.46 -14.57 9.76
N GLN A 163 -6.14 -14.49 10.90
CA GLN A 163 -6.94 -15.60 11.42
C GLN A 163 -8.37 -15.16 11.67
N THR A 164 -9.32 -15.87 11.08
CA THR A 164 -10.75 -15.65 11.32
C THR A 164 -11.28 -16.59 12.41
N VAL A 165 -12.48 -16.28 12.91
CA VAL A 165 -13.11 -17.05 13.99
C VAL A 165 -13.37 -18.49 13.58
N ARG A 166 -13.14 -19.43 14.51
CA ARG A 166 -13.55 -20.84 14.38
C ARG A 166 -14.84 -21.07 15.18
N PRO A 167 -16.02 -21.18 14.53
CA PRO A 167 -17.31 -21.14 15.22
C PRO A 167 -17.48 -22.16 16.36
N LEU A 168 -16.98 -23.39 16.20
CA LEU A 168 -17.13 -24.43 17.23
C LEU A 168 -16.20 -24.24 18.45
N ALA A 169 -15.12 -23.47 18.29
CA ALA A 169 -14.17 -23.17 19.37
C ALA A 169 -14.45 -21.81 20.04
N ALA A 170 -15.23 -20.96 19.39
CA ALA A 170 -15.55 -19.62 19.86
C ALA A 170 -16.68 -19.62 20.90
N GLN A 171 -16.71 -18.56 21.71
CA GLN A 171 -17.84 -18.25 22.57
C GLN A 171 -18.99 -17.70 21.73
N GLU A 172 -20.22 -18.13 22.04
CA GLU A 172 -21.41 -17.62 21.38
C GLU A 172 -21.61 -16.16 21.74
N THR A 173 -21.89 -15.33 20.74
CA THR A 173 -22.08 -13.91 20.94
C THR A 173 -22.88 -13.28 19.81
N LEU A 174 -23.52 -12.16 20.14
CA LEU A 174 -24.05 -11.19 19.21
C LEU A 174 -23.48 -9.87 19.68
N THR A 175 -22.68 -9.25 18.82
CA THR A 175 -21.98 -8.01 19.11
C THR A 175 -22.43 -6.95 18.11
N VAL A 176 -22.81 -5.78 18.63
CA VAL A 176 -23.09 -4.59 17.82
C VAL A 176 -22.03 -3.54 18.12
N THR A 177 -21.42 -3.02 17.06
CA THR A 177 -20.44 -1.94 17.13
C THR A 177 -20.95 -0.72 16.38
N GLY A 178 -20.83 0.46 17.00
CA GLY A 178 -21.04 1.75 16.36
C GLY A 178 -19.85 2.65 16.64
N VAL A 179 -19.24 3.22 15.60
CA VAL A 179 -18.13 4.17 15.71
C VAL A 179 -18.52 5.47 15.03
N TYR A 180 -18.22 6.58 15.68
CA TYR A 180 -18.24 7.91 15.08
C TYR A 180 -16.81 8.42 14.97
N GLU A 181 -16.39 8.75 13.75
CA GLU A 181 -15.08 9.30 13.44
C GLU A 181 -15.18 10.81 13.20
N LEU A 182 -14.17 11.55 13.64
CA LEU A 182 -14.02 12.99 13.40
C LEU A 182 -12.56 13.33 13.11
N GLY A 183 -12.29 13.76 11.88
CA GLY A 183 -11.02 14.34 11.48
C GLY A 183 -10.79 15.70 12.15
N GLY A 184 -9.57 15.94 12.62
CA GLY A 184 -9.18 17.17 13.30
C GLY A 184 -9.16 18.40 12.39
N ASN A 185 -8.94 18.19 11.09
CA ASN A 185 -9.07 19.21 10.07
C ASN A 185 -10.48 19.16 9.47
N ASP A 186 -11.15 20.30 9.42
CA ASP A 186 -12.32 20.48 8.57
C ASP A 186 -11.91 20.31 7.10
N SER A 187 -12.89 20.03 6.24
CA SER A 187 -12.61 19.93 4.80
C SER A 187 -12.35 21.30 4.21
N ASP A 188 -11.22 21.45 3.50
CA ASP A 188 -10.93 22.64 2.70
C ASP A 188 -11.76 22.67 1.40
N ASN A 189 -12.39 21.54 1.01
CA ASN A 189 -13.31 21.46 -0.13
C ASN A 189 -14.76 21.43 0.37
N PRO A 190 -15.63 22.36 -0.06
CA PRO A 190 -16.93 22.60 0.56
C PRO A 190 -17.97 21.48 0.35
N GLU A 191 -17.74 20.60 -0.62
CA GLU A 191 -18.62 19.46 -0.89
C GLU A 191 -18.31 18.21 -0.03
N PHE A 192 -17.28 18.27 0.82
CA PHE A 192 -16.87 17.20 1.73
C PHE A 192 -16.94 17.65 3.19
N ASP A 193 -16.94 16.69 4.11
CA ASP A 193 -16.88 16.93 5.54
C ASP A 193 -15.67 16.21 6.19
N ASN A 194 -15.62 16.23 7.52
CA ASN A 194 -14.60 15.56 8.32
C ASN A 194 -15.19 14.53 9.30
N SER A 195 -16.43 14.07 9.09
CA SER A 195 -17.07 13.09 9.97
C SER A 195 -17.32 11.76 9.26
N GLY A 196 -17.15 10.66 9.98
CA GLY A 196 -17.36 9.31 9.47
C GLY A 196 -18.16 8.46 10.43
N ASN A 197 -18.71 7.35 9.94
CA ASN A 197 -19.50 6.42 10.74
C ASN A 197 -19.15 4.98 10.38
N ARG A 198 -19.15 4.09 11.37
CA ARG A 198 -19.04 2.65 11.15
C ARG A 198 -20.08 1.92 11.96
N PHE A 199 -20.73 0.95 11.32
CA PHE A 199 -21.65 0.03 11.96
C PHE A 199 -21.23 -1.39 11.66
N ALA A 200 -21.13 -2.23 12.68
CA ALA A 200 -20.84 -3.63 12.51
C ALA A 200 -21.73 -4.51 13.39
N LEU A 201 -22.06 -5.69 12.88
CA LEU A 201 -22.78 -6.75 13.56
C LEU A 201 -21.99 -8.05 13.41
N SER A 202 -21.63 -8.66 14.53
CA SER A 202 -20.98 -9.96 14.58
C SER A 202 -21.89 -10.93 15.33
N PHE A 203 -22.03 -12.15 14.81
CA PHE A 203 -22.85 -13.21 15.37
C PHE A 203 -22.09 -14.53 15.31
N VAL A 204 -22.02 -15.24 16.42
CA VAL A 204 -21.43 -16.58 16.52
C VAL A 204 -22.36 -17.44 17.36
N GLU A 205 -22.78 -18.59 16.84
CA GLU A 205 -23.67 -19.51 17.54
C GLU A 205 -23.36 -20.96 17.15
N LYS A 206 -23.52 -21.87 18.11
CA LYS A 206 -23.39 -23.31 17.90
C LYS A 206 -24.77 -23.95 17.91
N PHE A 207 -24.92 -24.96 17.06
CA PHE A 207 -26.16 -25.68 16.81
C PHE A 207 -25.90 -27.19 16.82
N ALA A 208 -26.99 -27.96 16.88
CA ALA A 208 -26.98 -29.41 16.77
C ALA A 208 -25.97 -30.06 17.75
N ASP A 209 -26.09 -29.73 19.04
CA ASP A 209 -25.21 -30.24 20.10
C ASP A 209 -23.72 -29.95 19.82
N ASP A 210 -23.40 -28.69 19.49
CA ASP A 210 -22.05 -28.20 19.17
C ASP A 210 -21.35 -28.90 17.99
N THR A 211 -22.12 -29.48 17.06
CA THR A 211 -21.59 -30.09 15.84
C THR A 211 -21.64 -29.17 14.63
N VAL A 212 -22.46 -28.12 14.65
CA VAL A 212 -22.55 -27.10 13.60
C VAL A 212 -22.34 -25.74 14.23
N GLY A 213 -21.38 -24.96 13.74
CA GLY A 213 -21.16 -23.59 14.19
C GLY A 213 -21.26 -22.63 13.03
N LEU A 214 -21.89 -21.48 13.25
CA LEU A 214 -21.99 -20.40 12.29
C LEU A 214 -21.38 -19.14 12.89
N ALA A 215 -20.49 -18.49 12.15
CA ALA A 215 -20.11 -17.11 12.39
C ALA A 215 -20.52 -16.24 11.20
N LEU A 216 -21.09 -15.09 11.47
CA LEU A 216 -21.47 -14.07 10.50
C LEU A 216 -20.98 -12.72 11.00
N ALA A 217 -20.34 -11.96 10.14
CA ALA A 217 -19.97 -10.58 10.40
C ALA A 217 -20.38 -9.72 9.20
N ILE A 218 -21.07 -8.62 9.48
CA ILE A 218 -21.39 -7.58 8.50
C ILE A 218 -20.91 -6.24 9.04
N ALA A 219 -20.26 -5.44 8.19
CA ALA A 219 -19.77 -4.13 8.55
C ALA A 219 -19.98 -3.14 7.41
N SER A 220 -20.29 -1.90 7.75
CA SER A 220 -20.37 -0.77 6.83
C SER A 220 -19.60 0.39 7.43
N THR A 221 -18.73 1.03 6.66
CA THR A 221 -17.82 2.10 7.09
C THR A 221 -17.88 3.25 6.09
N GLU A 222 -17.97 4.47 6.61
CA GLU A 222 -17.74 5.74 5.91
C GLU A 222 -16.65 6.47 6.69
N SER A 223 -15.50 6.73 6.07
CA SER A 223 -14.33 7.32 6.73
C SER A 223 -13.75 8.46 5.87
N PRO A 224 -13.82 9.71 6.33
CA PRO A 224 -13.33 10.87 5.59
C PRO A 224 -11.80 11.01 5.69
N ARG A 225 -11.21 11.61 4.66
CA ARG A 225 -9.80 11.98 4.60
C ARG A 225 -9.69 13.39 4.02
N ASN A 226 -9.19 14.32 4.82
CA ASN A 226 -8.85 15.66 4.38
C ASN A 226 -7.33 15.87 4.49
N GLU A 227 -6.71 16.32 3.41
CA GLU A 227 -5.27 16.49 3.28
C GLU A 227 -4.96 17.87 2.68
N ARG A 228 -3.94 18.52 3.23
CA ARG A 228 -3.29 19.69 2.62
C ARG A 228 -1.96 19.26 2.04
N LYS A 229 -1.78 19.49 0.74
CA LYS A 229 -0.55 19.14 0.02
C LYS A 229 0.13 20.40 -0.49
N TYR A 230 1.30 20.71 0.05
CA TYR A 230 2.23 21.68 -0.50
C TYR A 230 3.26 20.94 -1.37
N GLY A 231 3.61 21.50 -2.53
CA GLY A 231 4.58 20.91 -3.45
C GLY A 231 5.20 21.92 -4.41
N VAL A 232 6.43 21.63 -4.85
CA VAL A 232 7.16 22.38 -5.89
C VAL A 232 7.87 21.42 -6.85
N TRP A 233 8.20 21.88 -8.06
CA TRP A 233 8.91 21.07 -9.07
C TRP A 233 10.43 21.00 -8.85
N GLY A 234 10.88 21.26 -7.62
CA GLY A 234 12.27 21.44 -7.26
C GLY A 234 12.71 22.91 -7.21
N TYR A 235 13.94 23.13 -6.77
CA TYR A 235 14.53 24.45 -6.58
C TYR A 235 15.81 24.62 -7.41
N GLY A 236 16.05 25.85 -7.88
CA GLY A 236 17.29 26.26 -8.55
C GLY A 236 17.91 27.47 -7.88
N GLU A 237 19.25 27.53 -7.87
CA GLU A 237 20.00 28.71 -7.47
C GLU A 237 20.25 29.62 -8.68
N ASN A 238 19.92 30.90 -8.55
CA ASN A 238 20.21 31.89 -9.59
C ASN A 238 21.60 32.54 -9.43
N ASP A 239 22.00 33.39 -10.38
CA ASP A 239 23.32 34.07 -10.39
C ASP A 239 23.60 34.93 -9.14
N ASP A 240 22.56 35.37 -8.43
CA ASP A 240 22.65 36.17 -7.21
C ASP A 240 22.68 35.32 -5.93
N GLY A 241 22.74 33.99 -6.05
CA GLY A 241 22.80 33.04 -4.94
C GLY A 241 21.46 32.82 -4.23
N GLN A 242 20.33 33.10 -4.89
CA GLN A 242 18.99 32.95 -4.34
C GLN A 242 18.39 31.64 -4.82
N ILE A 243 17.73 30.91 -3.91
CA ILE A 243 17.11 29.62 -4.24
C ILE A 243 15.61 29.83 -4.43
N LEU A 244 15.09 29.46 -5.60
CA LEU A 244 13.70 29.68 -6.03
C LEU A 244 13.13 28.41 -6.69
N PRO A 245 11.81 28.16 -6.60
CA PRO A 245 11.22 26.98 -7.21
C PRO A 245 11.17 27.09 -8.74
N PHE A 246 11.15 25.95 -9.44
CA PHE A 246 10.89 25.91 -10.89
C PHE A 246 9.39 25.98 -11.23
N GLY A 247 8.55 25.54 -10.30
CA GLY A 247 7.10 25.53 -10.41
C GLY A 247 6.46 25.08 -9.10
N ILE A 248 5.15 25.20 -9.04
CA ILE A 248 4.36 25.00 -7.83
C ILE A 248 3.29 23.96 -8.11
N ASP A 249 3.00 23.13 -7.11
CA ASP A 249 1.90 22.16 -7.08
C ASP A 249 1.30 22.14 -5.66
N THR A 250 0.27 22.96 -5.41
CA THR A 250 -0.34 23.12 -4.08
C THR A 250 -1.83 22.86 -4.13
N GLN A 251 -2.31 21.94 -3.29
CA GLN A 251 -3.63 21.33 -3.43
C GLN A 251 -4.28 21.07 -2.07
N ALA A 252 -5.60 21.24 -2.00
CA ALA A 252 -6.48 20.70 -0.98
C ALA A 252 -7.10 19.40 -1.51
N ILE A 253 -7.01 18.33 -0.73
CA ILE A 253 -7.47 16.99 -1.11
C ILE A 253 -8.52 16.54 -0.10
N SER A 254 -9.69 16.14 -0.58
CA SER A 254 -10.77 15.66 0.27
C SER A 254 -11.35 14.40 -0.36
N ARG A 255 -11.40 13.31 0.41
CA ARG A 255 -11.94 12.03 -0.04
C ARG A 255 -12.73 11.34 1.07
N VAL A 256 -13.57 10.39 0.68
CA VAL A 256 -14.34 9.53 1.60
C VAL A 256 -14.16 8.09 1.16
N LEU A 257 -13.73 7.24 2.08
CA LEU A 257 -13.78 5.79 1.91
C LEU A 257 -15.12 5.27 2.41
N GLU A 258 -15.87 4.65 1.51
CA GLU A 258 -17.00 3.78 1.82
C GLU A 258 -16.56 2.32 1.69
N ARG A 259 -16.95 1.47 2.64
CA ARG A 259 -16.67 0.03 2.61
C ARG A 259 -17.79 -0.76 3.25
N ASP A 260 -18.33 -1.71 2.51
CA ASP A 260 -19.21 -2.75 3.01
C ASP A 260 -18.48 -4.10 3.03
N THR A 261 -18.74 -4.90 4.05
CA THR A 261 -18.08 -6.20 4.21
C THR A 261 -19.06 -7.23 4.75
N ILE A 262 -19.05 -8.42 4.15
CA ILE A 262 -19.78 -9.59 4.61
C ILE A 262 -18.79 -10.74 4.75
N SER A 263 -18.73 -11.34 5.95
CA SER A 263 -17.97 -12.56 6.19
C SER A 263 -18.86 -13.62 6.83
N ALA A 264 -18.83 -14.83 6.28
CA ALA A 264 -19.60 -15.96 6.78
C ALA A 264 -18.72 -17.20 6.87
N ILE A 265 -18.75 -17.87 8.03
CA ILE A 265 -17.99 -19.09 8.28
C ILE A 265 -18.95 -20.14 8.83
N LEU A 266 -19.06 -21.26 8.11
CA LEU A 266 -19.81 -22.42 8.53
C LEU A 266 -18.84 -23.54 8.86
N GLN A 267 -18.85 -24.01 10.11
CA GLN A 267 -18.10 -25.18 10.53
C GLN A 267 -19.05 -26.33 10.83
N TRP A 268 -18.77 -27.51 10.30
CA TRP A 268 -19.55 -28.72 10.51
C TRP A 268 -18.65 -29.89 10.88
N ARG A 269 -18.86 -30.41 12.09
CA ARG A 269 -18.19 -31.58 12.65
C ARG A 269 -19.21 -32.72 12.88
N PRO A 270 -19.61 -33.45 11.82
CA PRO A 270 -20.62 -34.52 11.94
C PRO A 270 -20.16 -35.73 12.77
N THR A 271 -18.84 -35.89 12.94
CA THR A 271 -18.22 -36.95 13.73
C THR A 271 -16.96 -36.38 14.37
N ASP A 272 -16.45 -37.04 15.41
CA ASP A 272 -15.19 -36.64 16.07
C ASP A 272 -13.94 -36.70 15.16
N ARG A 273 -14.06 -37.28 13.95
CA ARG A 273 -12.96 -37.47 13.00
C ARG A 273 -13.06 -36.64 11.73
N LEU A 274 -14.15 -35.89 11.54
CA LEU A 274 -14.39 -35.14 10.31
C LEU A 274 -14.77 -33.71 10.69
N ASP A 275 -13.95 -32.76 10.26
CA ASP A 275 -14.18 -31.32 10.41
C ASP A 275 -14.22 -30.69 9.03
N ILE A 276 -15.28 -29.93 8.74
CA ILE A 276 -15.49 -29.26 7.47
C ILE A 276 -15.73 -27.79 7.78
N VAL A 277 -14.96 -26.91 7.15
CA VAL A 277 -15.12 -25.46 7.26
C VAL A 277 -15.33 -24.87 5.88
N PHE A 278 -16.39 -24.07 5.73
CA PHE A 278 -16.62 -23.23 4.58
C PHE A 278 -16.49 -21.77 5.01
N ASP A 279 -15.63 -21.02 4.32
CA ASP A 279 -15.38 -19.60 4.55
C ASP A 279 -15.85 -18.82 3.30
N ALA A 280 -16.54 -17.71 3.51
CA ALA A 280 -16.88 -16.74 2.47
C ALA A 280 -16.58 -15.33 2.98
N LEU A 281 -15.96 -14.51 2.13
CA LEU A 281 -15.67 -13.11 2.37
C LEU A 281 -16.01 -12.32 1.10
N ASP A 282 -16.68 -11.20 1.29
CA ASP A 282 -17.11 -10.28 0.24
C ASP A 282 -16.87 -8.85 0.77
N ILE A 283 -16.12 -8.05 0.02
CA ILE A 283 -15.78 -6.68 0.36
C ILE A 283 -16.04 -5.81 -0.86
N ASP A 284 -16.98 -4.87 -0.72
CA ASP A 284 -17.22 -3.78 -1.65
C ASP A 284 -16.64 -2.49 -1.07
N TYR A 285 -15.87 -1.72 -1.84
CA TYR A 285 -15.37 -0.43 -1.39
C TYR A 285 -15.35 0.64 -2.49
N SER A 286 -15.43 1.90 -2.06
CA SER A 286 -15.28 3.08 -2.90
C SER A 286 -14.46 4.15 -2.17
N ASP A 287 -13.39 4.68 -2.77
CA ASP A 287 -12.65 5.86 -2.30
C ASP A 287 -12.83 7.00 -3.32
N SER A 288 -13.77 7.88 -3.04
CA SER A 288 -14.16 8.98 -3.92
C SER A 288 -13.81 10.34 -3.33
N GLY A 289 -13.51 11.32 -4.18
CA GLY A 289 -13.08 12.63 -3.69
C GLY A 289 -12.68 13.62 -4.77
N VAL A 290 -12.04 14.71 -4.34
CA VAL A 290 -11.51 15.76 -5.21
C VAL A 290 -10.13 16.21 -4.75
N ILE A 291 -9.28 16.52 -5.72
CA ILE A 291 -8.05 17.29 -5.54
C ILE A 291 -8.30 18.66 -6.17
N ARG A 292 -8.19 19.74 -5.38
CA ARG A 292 -8.41 21.11 -5.85
C ARG A 292 -7.25 22.01 -5.50
N GLY A 293 -6.64 22.65 -6.49
CA GLY A 293 -5.41 23.40 -6.25
C GLY A 293 -4.79 24.03 -7.47
N PHE A 294 -3.64 24.66 -7.27
CA PHE A 294 -2.88 25.32 -8.32
C PHE A 294 -1.66 24.52 -8.73
N ILE A 295 -1.46 24.47 -10.05
CA ILE A 295 -0.22 24.00 -10.66
C ILE A 295 0.24 25.03 -11.70
N GLU A 296 1.50 25.44 -11.63
CA GLU A 296 2.06 26.46 -12.53
C GLU A 296 3.59 26.51 -12.54
N PRO A 297 4.20 26.94 -13.66
CA PRO A 297 5.62 27.31 -13.66
C PRO A 297 5.86 28.56 -12.81
N PHE A 298 7.07 28.70 -12.29
CA PHE A 298 7.44 29.82 -11.43
C PHE A 298 8.41 30.78 -12.12
N ALA A 299 8.08 32.07 -12.10
CA ALA A 299 8.96 33.14 -12.53
C ALA A 299 8.91 34.28 -11.51
N ALA A 300 10.07 34.88 -11.22
CA ALA A 300 10.19 35.90 -10.18
C ALA A 300 10.87 37.17 -10.68
N ALA A 301 10.50 38.29 -10.07
CA ALA A 301 11.15 39.60 -10.22
C ALA A 301 11.30 40.29 -8.86
N ASN A 302 12.17 41.30 -8.81
CA ASN A 302 12.46 42.09 -7.61
C ASN A 302 12.86 41.22 -6.40
N VAL A 303 13.59 40.12 -6.65
CA VAL A 303 14.02 39.19 -5.62
C VAL A 303 15.12 39.84 -4.78
N SER A 304 15.01 39.69 -3.47
CA SER A 304 16.01 40.15 -2.50
C SER A 304 16.22 39.09 -1.41
N GLY A 305 17.40 39.06 -0.81
CA GLY A 305 17.78 38.01 0.14
C GLY A 305 18.95 37.18 -0.39
N ASN A 306 19.18 36.03 0.23
CA ASN A 306 20.23 35.09 -0.17
C ASN A 306 19.85 33.67 0.26
N GLY A 307 20.17 32.69 -0.59
CA GLY A 307 19.80 31.29 -0.41
C GLY A 307 18.30 31.13 -0.19
N VAL A 308 17.94 30.30 0.79
CA VAL A 308 16.56 29.95 1.15
C VAL A 308 15.76 31.07 1.82
N ASN A 309 16.41 32.18 2.19
CA ASN A 309 15.76 33.32 2.83
C ASN A 309 15.64 34.47 1.84
N SER A 310 14.77 34.28 0.85
CA SER A 310 14.53 35.23 -0.23
C SER A 310 13.08 35.69 -0.28
N THR A 311 12.85 36.95 -0.62
CA THR A 311 11.50 37.51 -0.83
C THR A 311 11.45 38.18 -2.19
N GLY A 312 10.30 38.13 -2.86
CA GLY A 312 10.15 38.77 -4.16
C GLY A 312 8.71 38.77 -4.64
N THR A 313 8.56 39.03 -5.93
CA THR A 313 7.27 39.00 -6.61
C THR A 313 7.28 37.90 -7.66
N GLN A 314 6.37 36.93 -7.54
CA GLN A 314 6.03 36.04 -8.64
C GLN A 314 5.34 36.88 -9.72
N ILE A 315 5.89 36.85 -10.93
CA ILE A 315 5.36 37.55 -12.10
C ILE A 315 4.86 36.55 -13.13
N ASN A 316 4.01 37.01 -14.05
CA ASN A 316 3.36 36.15 -15.04
C ASN A 316 2.61 34.97 -14.40
N ALA A 317 2.00 35.19 -13.22
CA ALA A 317 1.25 34.15 -12.53
C ALA A 317 -0.02 33.86 -13.31
N ASN A 318 -0.04 32.70 -13.98
CA ASN A 318 -1.16 32.22 -14.78
C ASN A 318 -1.46 30.77 -14.38
N PRO A 319 -1.93 30.56 -13.15
CA PRO A 319 -2.04 29.22 -12.61
C PRO A 319 -3.16 28.44 -13.29
N VAL A 320 -2.98 27.13 -13.39
CA VAL A 320 -4.08 26.21 -13.69
C VAL A 320 -4.72 25.85 -12.37
N LEU A 321 -5.98 26.25 -12.18
CA LEU A 321 -6.81 25.67 -11.13
C LEU A 321 -7.21 24.27 -11.59
N ARG A 322 -6.62 23.27 -10.96
CA ARG A 322 -6.99 21.87 -11.09
C ARG A 322 -8.18 21.60 -10.19
N THR A 323 -9.21 20.98 -10.75
CA THR A 323 -10.29 20.33 -10.00
C THR A 323 -10.36 18.91 -10.53
N ASP A 324 -9.63 18.02 -9.86
CA ASP A 324 -9.45 16.65 -10.30
C ASP A 324 -10.36 15.75 -9.45
N PRO A 325 -11.53 15.37 -9.95
CA PRO A 325 -12.35 14.38 -9.27
C PRO A 325 -11.69 13.01 -9.37
N ALA A 326 -11.78 12.23 -8.30
CA ALA A 326 -11.22 10.88 -8.24
C ALA A 326 -12.25 9.91 -7.66
N GLN A 327 -12.33 8.71 -8.23
CA GLN A 327 -13.22 7.65 -7.79
C GLN A 327 -12.52 6.31 -7.99
N LYS A 328 -12.30 5.59 -6.90
CA LYS A 328 -11.71 4.26 -6.92
C LYS A 328 -12.75 3.28 -6.38
N ASP A 329 -13.36 2.49 -7.25
CA ASP A 329 -14.34 1.47 -6.88
C ASP A 329 -13.70 0.09 -7.01
N GLY A 330 -13.97 -0.82 -6.08
CA GLY A 330 -13.52 -2.20 -6.21
C GLY A 330 -14.26 -3.19 -5.34
N GLU A 331 -14.12 -4.46 -5.72
CA GLU A 331 -14.78 -5.62 -5.13
C GLU A 331 -13.72 -6.70 -4.90
N LEU A 332 -13.82 -7.42 -3.77
CA LEU A 332 -13.01 -8.59 -3.45
C LEU A 332 -13.91 -9.69 -2.91
N GLN A 333 -13.87 -10.85 -3.56
CA GLN A 333 -14.59 -12.05 -3.16
C GLN A 333 -13.61 -13.18 -2.89
N THR A 334 -13.88 -13.95 -1.84
CA THR A 334 -13.08 -15.13 -1.48
C THR A 334 -13.99 -16.21 -0.94
N PHE A 335 -13.85 -17.41 -1.49
CA PHE A 335 -14.52 -18.62 -1.03
C PHE A 335 -13.50 -19.69 -0.72
N GLY A 336 -13.69 -20.41 0.38
CA GLY A 336 -12.79 -21.47 0.77
C GLY A 336 -13.49 -22.65 1.41
N LEU A 337 -12.98 -23.85 1.15
CA LEU A 337 -13.44 -25.10 1.70
C LEU A 337 -12.24 -25.86 2.29
N ASN A 338 -12.26 -26.05 3.61
CA ASN A 338 -11.33 -26.91 4.32
C ASN A 338 -12.04 -28.17 4.78
N ILE A 339 -11.45 -29.34 4.52
CA ILE A 339 -11.92 -30.63 5.01
C ILE A 339 -10.75 -31.31 5.70
N ARG A 340 -10.87 -31.56 7.00
CA ARG A 340 -9.92 -32.36 7.78
C ARG A 340 -10.56 -33.68 8.17
N TYR A 341 -9.84 -34.78 7.93
CA TYR A 341 -10.26 -36.12 8.31
C TYR A 341 -9.16 -36.85 9.09
N ASP A 342 -9.46 -37.20 10.34
CA ASP A 342 -8.60 -38.04 11.17
C ASP A 342 -8.80 -39.52 10.79
N VAL A 343 -7.85 -40.05 10.03
CA VAL A 343 -7.87 -41.43 9.51
C VAL A 343 -7.84 -42.44 10.66
N ASN A 344 -7.04 -42.13 11.68
CA ASN A 344 -6.92 -42.85 12.94
C ASN A 344 -6.35 -41.90 14.00
N ASP A 345 -5.99 -42.43 15.18
CA ASP A 345 -5.50 -41.61 16.30
C ASP A 345 -4.12 -40.99 16.04
N ASP A 346 -3.38 -41.50 15.06
CA ASP A 346 -2.01 -41.07 14.72
C ASP A 346 -1.94 -40.23 13.43
N TRP A 347 -2.93 -40.32 12.53
CA TRP A 347 -2.87 -39.73 11.18
C TRP A 347 -4.13 -38.93 10.84
N SER A 348 -3.90 -37.76 10.26
CA SER A 348 -4.93 -36.89 9.69
C SER A 348 -4.56 -36.50 8.26
N VAL A 349 -5.59 -36.27 7.44
CA VAL A 349 -5.43 -35.71 6.09
C VAL A 349 -6.33 -34.49 5.97
N SER A 350 -5.88 -33.49 5.22
CA SER A 350 -6.68 -32.30 4.91
C SER A 350 -6.69 -32.02 3.42
N LEU A 351 -7.83 -31.51 2.95
CA LEU A 351 -8.00 -30.89 1.63
C LEU A 351 -8.47 -29.46 1.87
N ASP A 352 -7.75 -28.50 1.30
CA ASP A 352 -8.10 -27.09 1.32
C ASP A 352 -8.18 -26.60 -0.12
N VAL A 353 -9.31 -26.01 -0.51
CA VAL A 353 -9.51 -25.43 -1.84
C VAL A 353 -10.08 -24.04 -1.64
N ALA A 354 -9.53 -23.05 -2.35
CA ALA A 354 -10.01 -21.69 -2.29
C ALA A 354 -9.99 -21.03 -3.66
N ASP A 355 -10.88 -20.06 -3.82
CA ASP A 355 -11.05 -19.26 -5.02
C ASP A 355 -11.24 -17.81 -4.60
N SER A 356 -10.48 -16.90 -5.19
CA SER A 356 -10.52 -15.47 -4.89
C SER A 356 -10.54 -14.67 -6.18
N GLU A 357 -11.38 -13.65 -6.24
CA GLU A 357 -11.52 -12.74 -7.36
C GLU A 357 -11.50 -11.30 -6.82
N SER A 358 -10.82 -10.39 -7.51
CA SER A 358 -10.90 -8.97 -7.22
C SER A 358 -10.97 -8.16 -8.51
N SER A 359 -11.75 -7.08 -8.45
CA SER A 359 -11.81 -6.08 -9.51
C SER A 359 -11.69 -4.68 -8.93
N LYS A 360 -11.07 -3.77 -9.69
CA LYS A 360 -10.94 -2.37 -9.30
C LYS A 360 -10.92 -1.48 -10.53
N ARG A 361 -11.70 -0.41 -10.48
CA ARG A 361 -11.58 0.74 -11.39
C ARG A 361 -11.05 1.94 -10.62
N ASP A 362 -9.89 2.45 -11.03
CA ASP A 362 -9.32 3.71 -10.53
C ASP A 362 -9.52 4.80 -11.58
N LEU A 363 -10.53 5.65 -11.38
CA LEU A 363 -10.92 6.73 -12.28
C LEU A 363 -10.48 8.09 -11.71
N ARG A 364 -9.77 8.87 -12.51
CA ARG A 364 -9.38 10.25 -12.20
C ARG A 364 -9.67 11.16 -13.36
N GLY A 365 -10.51 12.17 -13.15
CA GLY A 365 -10.66 13.29 -14.06
C GLY A 365 -9.69 14.40 -13.68
N GLU A 366 -9.31 15.22 -14.66
CA GLU A 366 -8.59 16.46 -14.46
C GLU A 366 -9.38 17.56 -15.16
N SER A 367 -9.91 18.55 -14.44
CA SER A 367 -10.63 19.68 -15.05
C SER A 367 -9.85 20.97 -14.85
N TYR A 368 -9.51 21.65 -15.95
CA TYR A 368 -8.68 22.86 -15.91
C TYR A 368 -9.55 24.11 -15.96
N ALA A 369 -9.26 25.03 -15.05
CA ALA A 369 -9.82 26.36 -15.07
C ALA A 369 -8.76 27.44 -14.83
N GLY A 370 -9.02 28.65 -15.31
CA GLY A 370 -8.13 29.79 -15.10
C GLY A 370 -8.71 31.11 -15.59
N LEU A 371 -7.83 32.10 -15.76
CA LEU A 371 -8.22 33.44 -16.23
C LEU A 371 -8.74 33.41 -17.67
N ALA A 372 -8.06 32.65 -18.53
CA ALA A 372 -8.42 32.37 -19.91
C ALA A 372 -7.54 31.23 -20.45
N ARG A 373 -7.86 30.75 -21.66
CA ARG A 373 -7.01 29.81 -22.40
C ARG A 373 -5.60 30.36 -22.64
N SER A 374 -4.60 29.49 -22.61
CA SER A 374 -3.22 29.83 -22.95
C SER A 374 -3.13 30.63 -24.25
N GLY A 375 -2.39 31.75 -24.24
CA GLY A 375 -2.25 32.65 -25.40
C GLY A 375 -3.36 33.70 -25.55
N ALA A 376 -4.45 33.64 -24.79
CA ALA A 376 -5.52 34.65 -24.86
C ALA A 376 -5.14 35.99 -24.21
N LEU A 377 -4.28 35.95 -23.19
CA LEU A 377 -3.86 37.11 -22.39
C LEU A 377 -2.40 37.50 -22.70
N THR A 378 -2.10 38.77 -22.52
CA THR A 378 -0.72 39.29 -22.50
C THR A 378 -0.14 39.21 -21.08
N ASN A 379 1.19 39.26 -20.94
CA ASN A 379 1.87 39.20 -19.63
C ASN A 379 1.39 40.29 -18.65
N ASP A 380 1.00 41.46 -19.14
CA ASP A 380 0.50 42.57 -18.30
C ASP A 380 -0.92 42.30 -17.74
N GLU A 381 -1.64 41.32 -18.29
CA GLU A 381 -2.97 40.89 -17.86
C GLU A 381 -2.92 39.68 -16.90
N LEU A 382 -1.74 39.08 -16.73
CA LEU A 382 -1.53 37.98 -15.78
C LEU A 382 -1.40 38.48 -14.34
N GLY A 383 -1.66 37.58 -13.40
CA GLY A 383 -1.55 37.89 -11.97
C GLY A 383 -0.12 38.02 -11.48
N SER A 384 0.02 38.48 -10.24
CA SER A 384 1.28 38.43 -9.49
C SER A 384 1.03 38.10 -8.02
N ARG A 385 2.04 37.54 -7.35
CA ARG A 385 2.00 37.24 -5.91
C ARG A 385 3.27 37.69 -5.20
N GLN A 386 3.16 38.25 -4.00
CA GLN A 386 4.32 38.50 -3.15
C GLN A 386 4.67 37.21 -2.40
N PHE A 387 5.93 36.78 -2.44
CA PHE A 387 6.37 35.54 -1.80
C PHE A 387 7.48 35.75 -0.78
N GLN A 388 7.55 34.81 0.15
CA GLN A 388 8.65 34.64 1.10
C GLN A 388 9.09 33.17 1.06
N MET A 389 10.39 32.95 0.89
CA MET A 389 11.04 31.64 0.99
C MET A 389 11.53 31.40 2.43
N SER A 390 11.48 30.15 2.86
CA SER A 390 12.16 29.62 4.04
C SER A 390 12.60 28.17 3.80
N ALA A 391 13.12 27.50 4.83
CA ALA A 391 13.36 26.05 4.78
C ALA A 391 12.05 25.23 4.61
N ASP A 392 10.91 25.81 5.00
CA ASP A 392 9.58 25.22 4.79
C ASP A 392 9.06 25.37 3.35
N GLY A 393 9.83 26.03 2.48
CA GLY A 393 9.47 26.31 1.09
C GLY A 393 8.95 27.73 0.86
N ILE A 394 8.13 27.91 -0.18
CA ILE A 394 7.56 29.20 -0.60
C ILE A 394 6.20 29.44 0.06
N TYR A 395 5.99 30.65 0.59
CA TYR A 395 4.69 31.10 1.09
C TYR A 395 4.28 32.42 0.45
N PHE A 396 3.01 32.53 0.03
CA PHE A 396 2.47 33.73 -0.59
C PHE A 396 1.79 34.63 0.44
N THR A 397 2.09 35.93 0.39
CA THR A 397 1.65 36.91 1.39
C THR A 397 0.64 37.92 0.85
N ASP A 398 0.59 38.09 -0.46
CA ASP A 398 -0.34 38.98 -1.14
C ASP A 398 -0.48 38.56 -2.62
N SER A 399 -1.60 38.91 -3.25
CA SER A 399 -1.86 38.62 -4.66
C SER A 399 -2.61 39.76 -5.36
N SER A 400 -2.37 39.93 -6.66
CA SER A 400 -3.03 40.93 -7.50
C SER A 400 -3.36 40.33 -8.85
N GLY A 401 -4.58 40.61 -9.37
CA GLY A 401 -5.03 40.13 -10.68
C GLY A 401 -5.53 38.68 -10.69
N LEU A 402 -5.66 38.04 -9.53
CA LEU A 402 -6.09 36.64 -9.37
C LEU A 402 -7.48 36.51 -8.71
N ASP A 403 -8.24 37.62 -8.59
CA ASP A 403 -9.57 37.63 -7.99
C ASP A 403 -10.56 36.69 -8.69
N ALA A 404 -10.35 36.45 -9.99
CA ALA A 404 -11.18 35.55 -10.80
C ALA A 404 -11.24 34.13 -10.26
N PHE A 405 -10.20 33.65 -9.58
CA PHE A 405 -10.22 32.31 -8.99
C PHE A 405 -11.22 32.18 -7.84
N SER A 406 -11.63 33.29 -7.22
CA SER A 406 -12.65 33.32 -6.17
C SER A 406 -14.03 33.79 -6.66
N ASP A 407 -14.16 34.20 -7.92
CA ASP A 407 -15.39 34.70 -8.53
C ASP A 407 -15.85 33.76 -9.67
N PRO A 408 -16.93 33.00 -9.49
CA PRO A 408 -17.41 32.06 -10.50
C PRO A 408 -17.86 32.74 -11.80
N ALA A 409 -18.14 34.04 -11.80
CA ALA A 409 -18.47 34.78 -13.02
C ALA A 409 -17.24 35.09 -13.88
N LEU A 410 -16.03 34.98 -13.32
CA LEU A 410 -14.77 35.32 -13.96
C LEU A 410 -13.89 34.10 -14.24
N LEU A 411 -14.00 33.03 -13.44
CA LEU A 411 -13.27 31.78 -13.66
C LEU A 411 -13.79 31.06 -14.93
N GLN A 412 -12.86 30.69 -15.82
CA GLN A 412 -13.19 30.08 -17.10
C GLN A 412 -12.69 28.64 -17.18
N LEU A 413 -13.49 27.77 -17.78
CA LEU A 413 -13.09 26.40 -18.12
C LEU A 413 -12.11 26.47 -19.30
N ALA A 414 -10.83 26.27 -19.04
CA ALA A 414 -9.74 26.41 -19.99
C ALA A 414 -8.43 25.89 -19.42
N GLY A 415 -7.54 25.42 -20.29
CA GLY A 415 -6.11 25.20 -20.04
C GLY A 415 -5.32 26.51 -20.18
N PRO A 416 -4.84 27.13 -19.09
CA PRO A 416 -4.06 28.37 -19.13
C PRO A 416 -2.61 28.14 -19.60
N GLN A 417 -2.17 26.89 -19.64
CA GLN A 417 -0.81 26.45 -20.01
C GLN A 417 -0.81 25.63 -21.30
N VAL A 418 0.35 25.52 -21.96
CA VAL A 418 0.53 24.79 -23.23
C VAL A 418 0.84 23.30 -23.00
N TRP A 419 -0.19 22.52 -22.66
CA TRP A 419 -0.01 21.11 -22.30
C TRP A 419 -0.46 20.11 -23.37
N GLY A 420 -1.06 20.56 -24.48
CA GLY A 420 -1.62 19.67 -25.50
C GLY A 420 -0.60 18.91 -26.37
N GLY A 421 0.67 18.83 -26.00
CA GLY A 421 1.74 18.18 -26.79
C GLY A 421 1.40 16.74 -27.21
N GLY A 422 0.70 15.98 -26.36
CA GLY A 422 0.25 14.62 -26.65
C GLY A 422 -0.81 14.51 -27.75
N MET A 423 -1.41 15.62 -28.20
CA MET A 423 -2.41 15.64 -29.27
C MET A 423 -1.83 15.99 -30.65
N ALA A 424 -0.51 15.96 -30.82
CA ALA A 424 0.15 16.30 -32.09
C ALA A 424 -0.38 15.48 -33.29
N ASN A 425 -0.75 14.21 -33.07
CA ASN A 425 -1.21 13.29 -34.12
C ASN A 425 -2.57 13.71 -34.70
N ILE A 426 -3.34 14.47 -33.94
CA ILE A 426 -4.64 15.02 -34.33
C ILE A 426 -4.57 16.54 -34.47
N ALA A 427 -3.39 17.10 -34.78
CA ALA A 427 -3.18 18.55 -34.90
C ALA A 427 -4.20 19.24 -35.82
N ASP A 428 -4.61 18.59 -36.92
CA ASP A 428 -5.59 19.10 -37.88
C ASP A 428 -6.96 19.37 -37.24
N GLN A 429 -7.34 18.63 -36.19
CA GLN A 429 -8.60 18.84 -35.44
C GLN A 429 -8.62 20.19 -34.71
N PHE A 430 -7.44 20.71 -34.38
CA PHE A 430 -7.26 21.93 -33.59
C PHE A 430 -6.68 23.10 -34.39
N ALA A 431 -6.63 22.98 -35.73
CA ALA A 431 -6.23 24.08 -36.58
C ALA A 431 -7.26 25.23 -36.52
N SER A 432 -6.81 26.45 -36.24
CA SER A 432 -7.68 27.61 -36.06
C SER A 432 -7.14 28.88 -36.73
N ASP A 433 -8.02 29.69 -37.30
CA ASP A 433 -7.69 31.04 -37.79
C ASP A 433 -7.80 32.11 -36.67
N VAL A 434 -8.24 31.73 -35.47
CA VAL A 434 -8.31 32.63 -34.31
C VAL A 434 -6.89 32.90 -33.82
N LEU A 435 -6.55 34.17 -33.62
CA LEU A 435 -5.22 34.57 -33.20
C LEU A 435 -5.14 34.75 -31.69
N GLN A 436 -4.05 34.24 -31.12
CA GLN A 436 -3.58 34.54 -29.78
C GLN A 436 -3.14 36.01 -29.67
N ALA A 437 -2.92 36.49 -28.44
CA ALA A 437 -2.46 37.85 -28.16
C ALA A 437 -1.10 38.18 -28.80
N ASN A 438 -0.26 37.16 -29.05
CA ASN A 438 1.03 37.30 -29.73
C ASN A 438 0.91 37.31 -31.28
N GLY A 439 -0.30 37.16 -31.83
CA GLY A 439 -0.58 37.16 -33.27
C GLY A 439 -0.43 35.80 -33.96
N GLN A 440 -0.07 34.74 -33.24
CA GLN A 440 -0.05 33.37 -33.77
C GLN A 440 -1.44 32.71 -33.68
N PRO A 441 -1.80 31.80 -34.60
CA PRO A 441 -3.04 31.04 -34.49
C PRO A 441 -3.02 30.10 -33.27
N TYR A 442 -4.20 29.75 -32.76
CA TYR A 442 -4.34 28.64 -31.82
C TYR A 442 -4.05 27.29 -32.51
N SER A 443 -3.48 26.35 -31.76
CA SER A 443 -3.20 24.99 -32.23
C SER A 443 -3.46 23.95 -31.14
N TYR A 444 -3.12 22.69 -31.42
CA TYR A 444 -3.25 21.57 -30.49
C TYR A 444 -2.51 21.79 -29.16
N PHE A 445 -1.41 22.57 -29.14
CA PHE A 445 -0.71 22.93 -27.90
C PHE A 445 -1.61 23.62 -26.87
N ASN A 446 -2.63 24.36 -27.34
CA ASN A 446 -3.55 25.11 -26.50
C ASN A 446 -4.88 24.39 -26.23
N ALA A 447 -5.04 23.16 -26.72
CA ALA A 447 -6.34 22.48 -26.77
C ALA A 447 -6.65 21.61 -25.54
N GLN A 448 -5.67 21.32 -24.67
CA GLN A 448 -5.91 20.50 -23.50
C GLN A 448 -6.53 21.32 -22.37
N ASP A 449 -7.78 21.03 -22.03
CA ASP A 449 -8.55 21.64 -20.95
C ASP A 449 -8.86 20.67 -19.81
N GLY A 450 -8.40 19.43 -19.95
CA GLY A 450 -8.52 18.39 -18.97
C GLY A 450 -7.92 17.09 -19.46
N PHE A 451 -7.99 16.06 -18.62
CA PHE A 451 -7.60 14.71 -18.94
C PHE A 451 -8.45 13.72 -18.13
N LEU A 452 -9.02 12.70 -18.76
CA LEU A 452 -9.67 11.60 -18.05
C LEU A 452 -8.72 10.41 -18.05
N ASN A 453 -8.35 9.91 -16.88
CA ASN A 453 -7.49 8.75 -16.73
C ASN A 453 -8.26 7.65 -16.01
N PHE A 454 -8.21 6.41 -16.50
CA PHE A 454 -8.66 5.29 -15.67
C PHE A 454 -7.86 4.03 -15.92
N ALA A 455 -7.73 3.22 -14.88
CA ALA A 455 -7.16 1.89 -14.98
C ALA A 455 -8.11 0.87 -14.35
N ASP A 456 -8.40 -0.18 -15.11
CA ASP A 456 -9.14 -1.35 -14.65
C ASP A 456 -8.14 -2.45 -14.29
N PHE A 457 -8.36 -3.09 -13.14
CA PHE A 457 -7.54 -4.16 -12.61
C PHE A 457 -8.43 -5.34 -12.29
N GLU A 458 -8.01 -6.52 -12.69
CA GLU A 458 -8.69 -7.79 -12.43
C GLU A 458 -7.64 -8.79 -11.93
N GLU A 459 -7.96 -9.54 -10.89
CA GLU A 459 -7.11 -10.61 -10.37
C GLU A 459 -7.96 -11.81 -9.93
N GLU A 460 -7.56 -12.99 -10.39
CA GLU A 460 -8.15 -14.27 -10.02
C GLU A 460 -7.05 -15.17 -9.40
N LEU A 461 -7.39 -15.90 -8.34
CA LEU A 461 -6.51 -16.88 -7.70
C LEU A 461 -7.32 -18.10 -7.26
N THR A 462 -7.05 -19.25 -7.88
CA THR A 462 -7.54 -20.55 -7.42
C THR A 462 -6.41 -21.34 -6.77
N THR A 463 -6.65 -21.91 -5.59
CA THR A 463 -5.68 -22.74 -4.86
C THR A 463 -6.27 -24.08 -4.46
N ALA A 464 -5.43 -25.11 -4.43
CA ALA A 464 -5.76 -26.44 -3.93
C ALA A 464 -4.58 -27.05 -3.19
N ARG A 465 -4.77 -27.37 -1.91
CA ARG A 465 -3.78 -28.00 -1.04
C ARG A 465 -4.29 -29.32 -0.49
N PHE A 466 -3.45 -30.34 -0.58
CA PHE A 466 -3.64 -31.61 0.12
C PHE A 466 -2.48 -31.86 1.07
N GLU A 467 -2.78 -32.18 2.32
CA GLU A 467 -1.78 -32.42 3.36
C GLU A 467 -2.09 -33.67 4.16
N ALA A 468 -1.04 -34.36 4.59
CA ALA A 468 -1.11 -35.44 5.56
C ALA A 468 -0.18 -35.13 6.73
N VAL A 469 -0.72 -35.23 7.94
CA VAL A 469 0.02 -35.04 9.19
C VAL A 469 -0.11 -36.33 9.99
N GLY A 470 1.00 -36.87 10.48
CA GLY A 470 0.97 -38.06 11.30
C GLY A 470 2.09 -38.18 12.32
N TYR A 471 1.76 -38.84 13.44
CA TYR A 471 2.72 -39.23 14.45
C TYR A 471 3.67 -40.31 13.91
N VAL A 472 4.96 -40.12 14.19
CA VAL A 472 6.03 -41.08 13.86
C VAL A 472 6.90 -41.32 15.08
N ASP A 473 7.47 -42.51 15.21
CA ASP A 473 8.46 -42.84 16.25
C ASP A 473 9.80 -43.17 15.57
N TRP A 474 10.46 -42.13 15.05
CA TRP A 474 11.70 -42.25 14.27
C TRP A 474 12.89 -41.65 15.03
N GLY A 475 13.04 -42.03 16.30
CA GLY A 475 14.12 -41.56 17.16
C GLY A 475 13.77 -40.22 17.80
N ILE A 476 14.37 -39.13 17.34
CA ILE A 476 14.04 -37.78 17.84
C ILE A 476 12.80 -37.18 17.16
N PHE A 477 12.42 -37.71 15.99
CA PHE A 477 11.30 -37.20 15.21
C PHE A 477 9.99 -37.80 15.69
N ASN A 478 8.99 -36.94 15.89
CA ASN A 478 7.69 -37.28 16.46
C ASN A 478 6.51 -37.00 15.52
N THR A 479 6.67 -36.10 14.53
CA THR A 479 5.61 -35.76 13.56
C THR A 479 6.19 -35.71 12.15
N LEU A 480 5.45 -36.25 11.18
CA LEU A 480 5.67 -36.04 9.74
C LEU A 480 4.49 -35.25 9.17
N THR A 481 4.80 -34.13 8.53
CA THR A 481 3.86 -33.36 7.70
C THR A 481 4.34 -33.42 6.25
N ALA A 482 3.45 -33.76 5.33
CA ALA A 482 3.77 -33.73 3.90
C ALA A 482 2.55 -33.33 3.09
N GLY A 483 2.76 -32.57 2.02
CA GLY A 483 1.66 -32.12 1.19
C GLY A 483 2.07 -31.64 -0.20
N VAL A 484 1.03 -31.30 -0.96
CA VAL A 484 1.11 -30.67 -2.28
C VAL A 484 0.17 -29.47 -2.28
N ASN A 485 0.64 -28.35 -2.80
CA ASN A 485 -0.15 -27.16 -3.07
C ASN A 485 -0.05 -26.82 -4.56
N TYR A 486 -1.18 -26.46 -5.16
CA TYR A 486 -1.28 -25.91 -6.50
C TYR A 486 -1.96 -24.55 -6.42
N SER A 487 -1.46 -23.56 -7.15
CA SER A 487 -2.10 -22.27 -7.34
C SER A 487 -2.04 -21.86 -8.81
N ASP A 488 -3.15 -21.31 -9.30
CA ASP A 488 -3.30 -20.72 -10.62
C ASP A 488 -3.78 -19.28 -10.42
N ARG A 489 -3.01 -18.32 -10.93
CA ARG A 489 -3.24 -16.88 -10.75
C ARG A 489 -3.22 -16.17 -12.09
N SER A 490 -4.21 -15.32 -12.32
CA SER A 490 -4.20 -14.34 -13.42
C SER A 490 -4.35 -12.93 -12.86
N LYS A 491 -3.60 -11.97 -13.40
CA LYS A 491 -3.72 -10.55 -13.06
C LYS A 491 -3.62 -9.69 -14.31
N ALA A 492 -4.59 -8.80 -14.50
CA ALA A 492 -4.66 -7.91 -15.64
C ALA A 492 -4.73 -6.44 -15.22
N LYS A 493 -4.21 -5.58 -16.11
CA LYS A 493 -4.35 -4.14 -16.07
C LYS A 493 -4.72 -3.64 -17.45
N ASP A 494 -5.79 -2.85 -17.54
CA ASP A 494 -6.15 -2.07 -18.73
C ASP A 494 -6.06 -0.58 -18.39
N ASN A 495 -5.07 0.11 -18.95
CA ASN A 495 -4.80 1.52 -18.70
C ASN A 495 -5.32 2.38 -19.86
N LYS A 496 -6.30 3.24 -19.59
CA LYS A 496 -6.97 4.10 -20.58
C LYS A 496 -6.93 5.56 -20.18
N GLY A 497 -7.07 6.41 -21.18
CA GLY A 497 -7.03 7.85 -20.94
C GLY A 497 -7.61 8.63 -22.11
N PHE A 498 -8.04 9.85 -21.84
CA PHE A 498 -8.62 10.75 -22.84
C PHE A 498 -8.16 12.18 -22.61
N PHE A 499 -7.60 12.80 -23.65
CA PHE A 499 -7.41 14.24 -23.65
C PHE A 499 -8.76 14.93 -23.78
N ALA A 500 -9.05 15.88 -22.90
CA ALA A 500 -10.28 16.64 -22.91
C ALA A 500 -10.05 18.05 -23.44
N THR A 501 -10.90 18.48 -24.39
CA THR A 501 -10.94 19.84 -24.93
C THR A 501 -12.33 20.43 -24.74
N ALA A 502 -12.43 21.61 -24.15
CA ALA A 502 -13.70 22.30 -23.94
C ALA A 502 -14.39 22.59 -25.28
N SER A 503 -15.71 22.47 -25.31
CA SER A 503 -16.53 22.65 -26.51
C SER A 503 -16.42 24.06 -27.11
N SER A 504 -16.02 25.02 -26.28
CA SER A 504 -15.78 26.41 -26.67
C SER A 504 -14.48 26.64 -27.44
N TYR A 505 -13.59 25.63 -27.58
CA TYR A 505 -12.31 25.78 -28.28
C TYR A 505 -12.48 26.43 -29.67
N PRO A 506 -11.64 27.41 -30.05
CA PRO A 506 -10.42 27.89 -29.38
C PRO A 506 -10.64 28.95 -28.29
N PHE A 507 -11.88 29.28 -27.94
CA PHE A 507 -12.21 30.23 -26.87
C PHE A 507 -12.29 29.53 -25.51
N SER A 508 -12.54 30.33 -24.47
CA SER A 508 -12.85 29.88 -23.11
C SER A 508 -14.11 30.58 -22.62
N GLU A 509 -14.91 29.86 -21.84
CA GLU A 509 -16.18 30.36 -21.28
C GLU A 509 -16.21 30.15 -19.76
N ALA A 510 -17.09 30.90 -19.08
CA ALA A 510 -17.28 30.73 -17.65
C ALA A 510 -17.78 29.31 -17.33
N ILE A 511 -17.39 28.79 -16.17
CA ILE A 511 -17.87 27.48 -15.71
C ILE A 511 -19.40 27.50 -15.64
N PRO A 512 -20.11 26.55 -16.27
CA PRO A 512 -21.56 26.50 -16.24
C PRO A 512 -22.10 26.47 -14.80
N SER A 513 -23.10 27.33 -14.52
CA SER A 513 -23.57 27.56 -13.15
C SER A 513 -24.11 26.32 -12.43
N GLN A 514 -24.52 25.30 -13.18
CA GLN A 514 -25.01 24.04 -12.61
C GLN A 514 -23.90 23.13 -12.08
N TYR A 515 -22.63 23.38 -12.42
CA TYR A 515 -21.49 22.62 -11.90
C TYR A 515 -20.97 23.21 -10.58
N LEU A 516 -21.31 24.47 -10.28
CA LEU A 516 -20.76 25.21 -9.16
C LEU A 516 -21.34 24.73 -7.82
N TYR A 517 -20.47 24.57 -6.84
CA TYR A 517 -20.88 24.48 -5.44
C TYR A 517 -21.15 25.89 -4.86
N ASN A 518 -21.90 25.96 -3.77
CA ASN A 518 -22.32 27.25 -3.19
C ASN A 518 -21.19 27.99 -2.46
N ASP A 519 -20.24 27.24 -1.90
CA ASP A 519 -19.13 27.76 -1.12
C ASP A 519 -17.81 27.62 -1.88
N LEU A 520 -16.75 28.27 -1.39
CA LEU A 520 -15.42 28.26 -1.99
C LEU A 520 -14.50 27.26 -1.26
N ALA A 521 -13.52 26.72 -1.98
CA ALA A 521 -12.46 25.92 -1.37
C ALA A 521 -11.37 26.81 -0.76
N ASP A 522 -10.79 26.38 0.36
CA ASP A 522 -9.83 27.14 1.17
C ASP A 522 -8.37 26.73 0.87
N LEU A 523 -7.58 27.65 0.30
CA LEU A 523 -6.14 27.52 0.12
C LEU A 523 -5.38 28.64 0.88
N THR A 524 -6.00 29.26 1.88
CA THR A 524 -5.40 30.33 2.69
C THR A 524 -4.21 29.85 3.53
N TRP A 525 -4.20 28.57 3.91
CA TRP A 525 -3.08 27.93 4.59
C TRP A 525 -1.78 27.94 3.77
N ALA A 526 -1.86 28.03 2.44
CA ALA A 526 -0.72 28.21 1.53
C ALA A 526 -0.51 29.66 1.08
N GLY A 527 -1.33 30.59 1.58
CA GLY A 527 -1.31 31.98 1.14
C GLY A 527 -1.94 32.22 -0.24
N MET A 528 -2.73 31.28 -0.74
CA MET A 528 -3.32 31.31 -2.09
C MET A 528 -4.77 31.81 -2.13
N GLY A 529 -5.39 32.01 -0.97
CA GLY A 529 -6.75 32.54 -0.85
C GLY A 529 -7.84 31.48 -1.03
N TYR A 530 -9.06 31.92 -1.36
CA TYR A 530 -10.19 31.04 -1.65
C TYR A 530 -10.36 30.85 -3.15
N VAL A 531 -10.81 29.67 -3.57
CA VAL A 531 -11.05 29.36 -4.99
C VAL A 531 -12.44 28.76 -5.22
N VAL A 532 -13.00 28.98 -6.40
CA VAL A 532 -14.30 28.43 -6.81
C VAL A 532 -14.24 26.90 -6.79
N ALA A 533 -15.20 26.30 -6.09
CA ALA A 533 -15.41 24.86 -6.09
C ALA A 533 -16.53 24.49 -7.08
N TYR A 534 -16.29 23.45 -7.86
CA TYR A 534 -17.24 22.92 -8.84
C TYR A 534 -17.04 21.41 -9.03
N ASP A 535 -18.06 20.72 -9.55
CA ASP A 535 -17.99 19.31 -9.93
C ASP A 535 -17.11 19.14 -11.17
N GLY A 536 -15.92 18.56 -10.98
CA GLY A 536 -14.97 18.33 -12.07
C GLY A 536 -15.34 17.18 -13.01
N PHE A 537 -16.26 16.29 -12.64
CA PHE A 537 -16.76 15.24 -13.55
C PHE A 537 -17.89 15.76 -14.45
N ALA A 538 -18.61 16.81 -14.04
CA ALA A 538 -19.73 17.33 -14.80
C ALA A 538 -19.37 17.72 -16.25
N PRO A 539 -18.24 18.40 -16.55
CA PRO A 539 -17.85 18.68 -17.94
C PRO A 539 -17.67 17.42 -18.82
N TYR A 540 -17.22 16.31 -18.24
CA TYR A 540 -17.09 15.02 -18.92
C TYR A 540 -18.46 14.39 -19.18
N ASN A 541 -19.34 14.40 -18.17
CA ASN A 541 -20.63 13.74 -18.22
C ASN A 541 -21.66 14.46 -19.10
N ASP A 542 -21.61 15.79 -19.16
CA ASP A 542 -22.57 16.63 -19.89
C ASP A 542 -22.14 16.91 -21.35
N GLY A 543 -20.97 16.41 -21.76
CA GLY A 543 -20.44 16.61 -23.12
C GLY A 543 -19.88 18.01 -23.38
N GLU A 544 -19.52 18.74 -22.32
CA GLU A 544 -18.77 20.00 -22.43
C GLU A 544 -17.34 19.73 -22.91
N TYR A 545 -16.79 18.56 -22.61
CA TYR A 545 -15.52 18.10 -23.16
C TYR A 545 -15.70 17.19 -24.39
N THR A 546 -14.93 17.50 -25.44
CA THR A 546 -14.59 16.54 -26.49
C THR A 546 -13.42 15.68 -26.00
N LEU A 547 -13.61 14.37 -26.00
CA LEU A 547 -12.62 13.40 -25.54
C LEU A 547 -11.90 12.76 -26.73
N ASN A 548 -10.58 12.78 -26.68
CA ASN A 548 -9.72 12.13 -27.68
C ASN A 548 -8.97 11.00 -27.00
N ASP A 549 -9.10 9.77 -27.52
CA ASP A 549 -8.51 8.57 -26.93
C ASP A 549 -6.98 8.68 -26.89
N ALA A 550 -6.44 8.75 -25.68
CA ALA A 550 -5.00 8.87 -25.46
C ALA A 550 -4.27 7.55 -25.76
N GLY A 551 -4.94 6.39 -25.78
CA GLY A 551 -4.31 5.11 -26.15
C GLY A 551 -3.81 5.07 -27.59
N LEU A 552 -4.42 5.87 -28.48
CA LEU A 552 -4.00 6.03 -29.88
C LEU A 552 -2.96 7.16 -30.06
N LEU A 553 -2.61 7.87 -28.98
CA LEU A 553 -1.79 9.09 -29.01
C LEU A 553 -0.52 8.98 -28.16
N GLU A 554 -0.59 8.26 -27.04
CA GLU A 554 0.47 8.08 -26.05
C GLU A 554 0.92 6.60 -26.02
N PRO A 555 2.09 6.26 -26.60
CA PRO A 555 2.53 4.86 -26.68
C PRO A 555 2.75 4.21 -25.31
N ASP A 556 3.14 4.99 -24.31
CA ASP A 556 3.36 4.52 -22.94
C ASP A 556 2.07 4.12 -22.20
N ARG A 557 0.91 4.62 -22.64
CA ARG A 557 -0.38 4.26 -22.06
C ARG A 557 -0.81 2.86 -22.49
N LEU A 558 -0.77 2.61 -23.81
CA LEU A 558 -1.01 1.28 -24.35
C LEU A 558 0.02 0.27 -23.80
N GLY A 559 1.29 0.70 -23.72
CA GLY A 559 2.40 -0.08 -23.14
C GLY A 559 2.29 -0.37 -21.63
N ASP A 560 1.27 0.14 -20.96
CA ASP A 560 0.99 -0.12 -19.54
C ASP A 560 -0.26 -0.99 -19.32
N SER A 561 -0.77 -1.61 -20.40
CA SER A 561 -1.82 -2.63 -20.34
C SER A 561 -1.25 -4.02 -20.58
N TYR A 562 -1.60 -4.97 -19.72
CA TYR A 562 -1.04 -6.32 -19.72
C TYR A 562 -1.91 -7.32 -18.94
N THR A 563 -1.69 -8.60 -19.22
CA THR A 563 -2.14 -9.75 -18.43
C THR A 563 -0.91 -10.57 -18.05
N ILE A 564 -0.89 -11.10 -16.82
CA ILE A 564 0.14 -12.00 -16.30
C ILE A 564 -0.56 -13.24 -15.75
N ASP A 565 -0.08 -14.41 -16.15
CA ASP A 565 -0.57 -15.70 -15.70
C ASP A 565 0.57 -16.47 -15.01
N GLU A 566 0.29 -17.07 -13.86
CA GLU A 566 1.25 -17.85 -13.07
C GLU A 566 0.62 -19.15 -12.54
N GLU A 567 1.23 -20.28 -12.89
CA GLU A 567 0.92 -21.58 -12.31
C GLU A 567 2.06 -22.03 -11.38
N VAL A 568 1.75 -22.32 -10.11
CA VAL A 568 2.74 -22.75 -9.11
C VAL A 568 2.33 -24.07 -8.49
N THR A 569 3.25 -25.05 -8.52
CA THR A 569 3.12 -26.31 -7.78
C THR A 569 4.20 -26.42 -6.72
N THR A 570 3.79 -26.59 -5.47
CA THR A 570 4.68 -26.76 -4.32
C THR A 570 4.51 -28.13 -3.71
N LEU A 571 5.59 -28.91 -3.65
CA LEU A 571 5.69 -30.15 -2.87
C LEU A 571 6.47 -29.87 -1.59
N TYR A 572 5.98 -30.33 -0.45
CA TYR A 572 6.64 -30.07 0.82
C TYR A 572 6.60 -31.26 1.77
N ALA A 573 7.64 -31.36 2.60
CA ALA A 573 7.73 -32.31 3.69
C ALA A 573 8.51 -31.73 4.87
N GLN A 574 8.03 -32.02 6.08
CA GLN A 574 8.58 -31.56 7.34
C GLN A 574 8.57 -32.68 8.37
N LEU A 575 9.64 -32.76 9.15
CA LEU A 575 9.73 -33.60 10.34
C LEU A 575 9.88 -32.71 11.56
N ASP A 576 8.99 -32.86 12.53
CA ASP A 576 9.13 -32.24 13.83
C ASP A 576 9.88 -33.19 14.76
N PHE A 577 10.66 -32.62 15.68
CA PHE A 577 11.44 -33.37 16.64
C PHE A 577 11.31 -32.78 18.04
N GLU A 578 11.42 -33.65 19.03
CA GLU A 578 11.51 -33.29 20.44
C GLU A 578 12.47 -34.25 21.15
N THR A 579 13.42 -33.70 21.90
CA THR A 579 14.46 -34.47 22.58
C THR A 579 15.03 -33.73 23.78
N GLU A 580 15.85 -34.40 24.58
CA GLU A 580 16.58 -33.80 25.69
C GLU A 580 18.08 -33.83 25.40
N VAL A 581 18.73 -32.67 25.43
CA VAL A 581 20.18 -32.53 25.21
C VAL A 581 20.82 -31.90 26.43
N GLN A 582 21.62 -32.68 27.16
CA GLN A 582 22.32 -32.23 28.38
C GLN A 582 21.36 -31.67 29.48
N GLY A 583 20.13 -32.17 29.53
CA GLY A 583 19.10 -31.74 30.48
C GLY A 583 18.27 -30.53 30.02
N PHE A 584 18.48 -30.03 28.80
CA PHE A 584 17.63 -29.02 28.18
C PHE A 584 16.64 -29.68 27.22
N ASN A 585 15.38 -29.26 27.26
CA ASN A 585 14.38 -29.68 26.28
C ASN A 585 14.68 -28.97 24.96
N VAL A 586 14.73 -29.73 23.88
CA VAL A 586 15.01 -29.25 22.53
C VAL A 586 13.89 -29.73 21.62
N LYS A 587 13.18 -28.79 21.00
CA LYS A 587 12.15 -29.06 20.00
C LYS A 587 12.39 -28.27 18.72
N GLY A 588 11.71 -28.62 17.63
CA GLY A 588 11.79 -27.87 16.39
C GLY A 588 11.39 -28.70 15.19
N ASN A 589 11.70 -28.19 14.00
CA ASN A 589 11.35 -28.80 12.74
C ASN A 589 12.48 -28.73 11.72
N VAL A 590 12.53 -29.71 10.82
CA VAL A 590 13.39 -29.71 9.63
C VAL A 590 12.56 -30.13 8.43
N GLY A 591 12.66 -29.38 7.34
CA GLY A 591 11.86 -29.64 6.16
C GLY A 591 12.42 -29.02 4.90
N ALA A 592 11.72 -29.24 3.80
CA ALA A 592 11.98 -28.53 2.56
C ALA A 592 10.73 -28.44 1.68
N GLN A 593 10.72 -27.42 0.83
CA GLN A 593 9.78 -27.29 -0.28
C GLN A 593 10.51 -27.42 -1.62
N TYR A 594 9.82 -27.98 -2.62
CA TYR A 594 10.17 -27.91 -4.02
C TYR A 594 9.05 -27.16 -4.75
N VAL A 595 9.38 -26.01 -5.32
CA VAL A 595 8.43 -25.09 -5.97
C VAL A 595 8.74 -25.09 -7.46
N GLN A 596 7.75 -25.40 -8.30
CA GLN A 596 7.81 -25.26 -9.75
C GLN A 596 6.88 -24.10 -10.14
N THR A 597 7.35 -23.22 -11.03
CA THR A 597 6.59 -22.07 -11.50
C THR A 597 6.67 -21.99 -13.03
N ASP A 598 5.50 -21.87 -13.66
CA ASP A 598 5.34 -21.50 -15.06
C ASP A 598 4.67 -20.11 -15.07
N GLN A 599 5.32 -19.12 -15.68
CA GLN A 599 4.81 -17.76 -15.73
C GLN A 599 4.83 -17.22 -17.16
N SER A 600 3.82 -16.43 -17.51
CA SER A 600 3.78 -15.72 -18.77
C SER A 600 3.10 -14.37 -18.65
N SER A 601 3.39 -13.48 -19.59
CA SER A 601 2.69 -12.21 -19.72
C SER A 601 2.35 -11.93 -21.17
N THR A 602 1.16 -11.39 -21.39
CA THR A 602 0.74 -10.80 -22.67
C THR A 602 0.48 -9.32 -22.48
N GLY A 603 0.92 -8.49 -23.42
CA GLY A 603 0.68 -7.05 -23.38
C GLY A 603 0.99 -6.40 -24.72
N PHE A 604 1.27 -5.10 -24.70
CA PHE A 604 1.50 -4.31 -25.91
C PHE A 604 2.86 -3.61 -25.90
N ILE A 605 3.52 -3.53 -27.06
CA ILE A 605 4.62 -2.58 -27.28
C ILE A 605 4.06 -1.38 -28.03
N GLY A 606 3.76 -0.29 -27.31
CA GLY A 606 3.23 0.94 -27.91
C GLY A 606 4.27 1.62 -28.79
N ILE A 607 3.98 1.80 -30.08
CA ILE A 607 4.85 2.45 -31.06
C ILE A 607 3.99 3.36 -31.95
N VAL A 608 4.51 4.55 -32.26
CA VAL A 608 3.88 5.48 -33.20
C VAL A 608 4.22 5.07 -34.63
N GLY A 609 3.21 4.90 -35.48
CA GLY A 609 3.34 4.57 -36.90
C GLY A 609 3.48 5.80 -37.81
N ASP A 610 3.70 5.58 -39.11
CA ASP A 610 3.88 6.65 -40.12
C ASP A 610 2.66 7.59 -40.26
N ASN A 611 1.49 7.13 -39.87
CA ASN A 611 0.25 7.91 -39.82
C ASN A 611 0.09 8.72 -38.50
N PHE A 612 1.12 8.67 -37.65
CA PHE A 612 1.21 9.23 -36.31
C PHE A 612 0.26 8.59 -35.28
N ALA A 613 -0.45 7.51 -35.61
CA ALA A 613 -1.24 6.78 -34.61
C ALA A 613 -0.38 5.77 -33.85
N VAL A 614 -0.71 5.50 -32.60
CA VAL A 614 -0.09 4.43 -31.81
C VAL A 614 -0.72 3.10 -32.20
N CYS A 615 0.07 2.19 -32.77
CA CYS A 615 -0.35 0.81 -33.10
C CYS A 615 -1.68 0.71 -33.86
N ASP A 616 -1.93 1.63 -34.80
CA ASP A 616 -3.15 1.67 -35.63
C ASP A 616 -2.77 2.16 -37.04
N ASP A 617 -1.89 1.42 -37.72
CA ASP A 617 -1.33 1.80 -39.02
C ASP A 617 -2.41 1.93 -40.11
N ASP A 618 -3.51 1.19 -39.99
CA ASP A 618 -4.63 1.21 -40.94
C ASP A 618 -5.73 2.26 -40.60
N GLY A 619 -5.63 2.91 -39.43
CA GLY A 619 -6.50 3.98 -38.98
C GLY A 619 -7.93 3.51 -38.67
N ASN A 620 -8.11 2.25 -38.29
CA ASN A 620 -9.40 1.65 -37.99
C ASN A 620 -9.80 1.78 -36.50
N GLN A 621 -8.92 2.36 -35.66
CA GLN A 621 -9.07 2.50 -34.20
C GLN A 621 -9.05 1.18 -33.44
N VAL A 622 -8.32 0.19 -33.94
CA VAL A 622 -8.08 -1.11 -33.31
C VAL A 622 -6.59 -1.34 -33.26
N VAL A 623 -6.09 -1.74 -32.09
CA VAL A 623 -4.67 -2.03 -31.89
C VAL A 623 -4.23 -3.16 -32.84
N ASP A 624 -3.15 -2.90 -33.59
CA ASP A 624 -2.56 -3.84 -34.52
C ASP A 624 -2.00 -5.08 -33.82
N ALA A 625 -2.19 -6.24 -34.45
CA ALA A 625 -1.75 -7.52 -33.90
C ALA A 625 -0.23 -7.61 -33.71
N ASP A 626 0.53 -6.88 -34.52
CA ASP A 626 2.00 -6.86 -34.47
C ASP A 626 2.53 -6.09 -33.24
N CYS A 627 1.69 -5.29 -32.57
CA CYS A 627 2.00 -4.65 -31.30
C CYS A 627 1.74 -5.54 -30.08
N ILE A 628 1.07 -6.69 -30.22
CA ILE A 628 0.82 -7.62 -29.12
C ILE A 628 2.05 -8.50 -28.92
N ILE A 629 2.55 -8.55 -27.68
CA ILE A 629 3.70 -9.37 -27.28
C ILE A 629 3.30 -10.33 -26.17
N THR A 630 3.80 -11.58 -26.27
CA THR A 630 3.67 -12.60 -25.23
C THR A 630 5.04 -13.23 -24.98
N ASP A 631 5.46 -13.30 -23.72
CA ASP A 631 6.71 -13.96 -23.30
C ASP A 631 6.59 -14.53 -21.88
N GLY A 632 7.54 -15.37 -21.44
CA GLY A 632 7.48 -16.05 -20.13
C GLY A 632 8.71 -16.90 -19.81
N ASP A 633 8.76 -17.50 -18.62
CA ASP A 633 9.82 -18.46 -18.20
C ASP A 633 9.23 -19.61 -17.37
N ASP A 634 9.96 -20.73 -17.29
CA ASP A 634 9.66 -21.88 -16.43
C ASP A 634 10.88 -22.21 -15.57
N TYR A 635 10.68 -22.31 -14.25
CA TYR A 635 11.76 -22.52 -13.31
C TYR A 635 11.34 -23.26 -12.03
N SER A 636 12.33 -23.71 -11.26
CA SER A 636 12.09 -24.43 -10.01
C SER A 636 13.07 -24.04 -8.90
N HIS A 637 12.59 -24.04 -7.65
CA HIS A 637 13.37 -23.76 -6.45
C HIS A 637 13.28 -24.88 -5.42
N PHE A 638 14.36 -25.07 -4.67
CA PHE A 638 14.42 -25.95 -3.51
C PHE A 638 14.70 -25.13 -2.25
N LEU A 639 13.76 -25.15 -1.30
CA LEU A 639 13.70 -24.27 -0.15
C LEU A 639 13.79 -25.08 1.16
N PRO A 640 15.00 -25.35 1.67
CA PRO A 640 15.16 -26.02 2.96
C PRO A 640 14.86 -25.09 4.13
N SER A 641 14.37 -25.66 5.23
CA SER A 641 14.12 -24.96 6.49
C SER A 641 14.53 -25.80 7.70
N LEU A 642 14.98 -25.12 8.74
CA LEU A 642 15.31 -25.67 10.05
C LEU A 642 14.95 -24.64 11.12
N ASN A 643 14.10 -25.04 12.06
CA ASN A 643 13.85 -24.28 13.28
C ASN A 643 14.20 -25.14 14.49
N VAL A 644 14.89 -24.55 15.47
CA VAL A 644 15.29 -25.23 16.71
C VAL A 644 15.00 -24.31 17.89
N SER A 645 14.28 -24.81 18.88
CA SER A 645 14.00 -24.13 20.14
C SER A 645 14.57 -24.94 21.30
N VAL A 646 15.40 -24.30 22.11
CA VAL A 646 16.01 -24.87 23.31
C VAL A 646 15.45 -24.17 24.52
N GLU A 647 14.77 -24.92 25.39
CA GLU A 647 14.34 -24.44 26.69
C GLU A 647 15.52 -24.53 27.67
N LEU A 648 16.10 -23.38 28.01
CA LEU A 648 17.28 -23.30 28.88
C LEU A 648 16.91 -23.50 30.36
N ASN A 649 15.73 -23.05 30.76
CA ASN A 649 15.09 -23.22 32.06
C ASN A 649 13.59 -22.90 31.86
N GLU A 650 12.76 -23.11 32.88
CA GLU A 650 11.36 -22.67 32.85
C GLU A 650 11.26 -21.22 32.34
N ASN A 651 10.44 -21.04 31.30
CA ASN A 651 10.13 -19.74 30.68
C ASN A 651 11.32 -19.03 29.99
N ARG A 652 12.40 -19.75 29.62
CA ARG A 652 13.56 -19.20 28.90
C ARG A 652 13.91 -20.02 27.68
N TYR A 653 13.84 -19.38 26.51
CA TYR A 653 14.06 -20.04 25.23
C TYR A 653 15.24 -19.41 24.49
N LEU A 654 16.02 -20.28 23.85
CA LEU A 654 16.98 -19.91 22.82
C LEU A 654 16.50 -20.55 21.52
N ARG A 655 16.15 -19.72 20.54
CA ARG A 655 15.63 -20.15 19.23
C ARG A 655 16.66 -19.87 18.15
N PHE A 656 16.71 -20.77 17.17
CA PHE A 656 17.53 -20.65 15.98
C PHE A 656 16.69 -21.01 14.76
N GLY A 657 16.78 -20.20 13.71
CA GLY A 657 16.16 -20.45 12.41
C GLY A 657 17.20 -20.38 11.29
N ALA A 658 17.13 -21.32 10.35
CA ALA A 658 17.87 -21.25 9.09
C ALA A 658 16.97 -21.70 7.95
N SER A 659 16.78 -20.86 6.94
CA SER A 659 15.88 -21.17 5.83
C SER A 659 16.28 -20.46 4.55
N LYS A 660 15.92 -21.05 3.41
CA LYS A 660 15.91 -20.34 2.14
C LYS A 660 14.47 -19.95 1.82
N THR A 661 14.23 -18.67 1.55
CA THR A 661 12.90 -18.14 1.18
C THR A 661 12.98 -17.45 -0.16
N ILE A 662 11.83 -17.31 -0.82
CA ILE A 662 11.70 -16.55 -2.07
C ILE A 662 10.57 -15.54 -1.98
N SER A 663 10.70 -14.45 -2.71
CA SER A 663 9.60 -13.54 -3.05
C SER A 663 9.54 -13.44 -4.57
N ARG A 664 8.36 -13.71 -5.13
CA ARG A 664 8.15 -13.61 -6.57
C ARG A 664 8.33 -12.17 -7.05
N ALA A 665 8.79 -12.02 -8.29
CA ALA A 665 8.98 -10.70 -8.89
C ALA A 665 7.67 -9.92 -8.92
N ARG A 666 7.76 -8.60 -8.88
CA ARG A 666 6.61 -7.72 -8.87
C ARG A 666 5.84 -7.80 -10.19
N ILE A 667 4.51 -7.72 -10.13
CA ILE A 667 3.61 -7.85 -11.27
C ILE A 667 3.89 -6.77 -12.33
N ASP A 668 4.08 -5.51 -11.91
CA ASP A 668 4.38 -4.37 -12.80
C ASP A 668 5.73 -4.51 -13.52
N GLN A 669 6.64 -5.33 -12.99
CA GLN A 669 7.94 -5.60 -13.59
C GLN A 669 7.89 -6.79 -14.57
N MET A 670 7.03 -7.77 -14.30
CA MET A 670 6.85 -8.98 -15.11
C MET A 670 6.05 -8.78 -16.40
N LYS A 671 5.48 -7.59 -16.62
CA LYS A 671 4.68 -7.32 -17.81
C LYS A 671 5.51 -7.48 -19.09
N ALA A 672 4.97 -8.13 -20.11
CA ALA A 672 5.61 -8.18 -21.43
C ALA A 672 5.56 -6.82 -22.16
N SER A 673 4.65 -5.94 -21.71
CA SER A 673 4.36 -4.67 -22.34
C SER A 673 5.50 -3.66 -22.20
N GLY A 674 5.48 -2.66 -23.08
CA GLY A 674 6.53 -1.66 -23.22
C GLY A 674 6.13 -0.58 -24.21
N PHE A 675 7.04 0.34 -24.51
CA PHE A 675 6.78 1.40 -25.47
C PHE A 675 8.07 1.98 -26.06
N VAL A 676 7.91 2.64 -27.21
CA VAL A 676 8.86 3.60 -27.76
C VAL A 676 8.15 4.95 -27.82
N LYS A 677 8.70 5.94 -27.11
CA LYS A 677 8.11 7.27 -26.95
C LYS A 677 9.09 8.35 -27.39
N PHE A 678 8.53 9.44 -27.88
CA PHE A 678 9.24 10.65 -28.21
C PHE A 678 8.61 11.86 -27.52
N ASP A 679 9.41 12.64 -26.81
CA ASP A 679 9.01 13.91 -26.22
C ASP A 679 9.08 15.04 -27.26
N GLN A 680 7.93 15.70 -27.44
CA GLN A 680 7.70 16.80 -28.36
C GLN A 680 8.23 18.15 -27.79
N ASN A 681 9.40 18.10 -27.15
CA ASN A 681 10.07 19.23 -26.50
C ASN A 681 11.25 19.72 -27.34
N ILE A 682 11.17 20.96 -27.83
CA ILE A 682 12.20 21.54 -28.69
C ILE A 682 13.58 21.63 -28.02
N GLU A 683 13.63 21.78 -26.69
CA GLU A 683 14.89 21.84 -25.95
C GLU A 683 15.64 20.50 -25.99
N LEU A 684 14.91 19.37 -25.99
CA LEU A 684 15.50 18.04 -26.14
C LEU A 684 15.77 17.71 -27.61
N ILE A 685 14.89 18.10 -28.53
CA ILE A 685 15.07 17.89 -29.97
C ILE A 685 16.31 18.65 -30.49
N ALA A 686 16.61 19.82 -29.93
CA ALA A 686 17.79 20.60 -30.29
C ALA A 686 19.09 20.13 -29.58
N THR A 687 19.06 19.06 -28.78
CA THR A 687 20.27 18.47 -28.20
C THR A 687 21.23 18.02 -29.31
N PRO A 688 22.53 18.34 -29.22
CA PRO A 688 23.51 17.89 -30.22
C PRO A 688 23.50 16.37 -30.41
N ASN A 689 23.52 15.90 -31.66
CA ASN A 689 23.53 14.47 -32.00
C ASN A 689 24.89 13.81 -31.72
N THR A 690 25.22 13.65 -30.44
CA THR A 690 26.40 12.96 -29.92
C THR A 690 26.07 12.29 -28.59
N GLU A 691 26.66 11.12 -28.33
CA GLU A 691 26.39 10.36 -27.08
C GLU A 691 26.63 11.22 -25.84
N ALA A 692 27.76 11.94 -25.80
CA ALA A 692 28.12 12.77 -24.64
C ALA A 692 27.12 13.90 -24.36
N ALA A 693 26.47 14.46 -25.39
CA ALA A 693 25.45 15.48 -25.19
C ALA A 693 24.14 14.86 -24.69
N VAL A 694 23.75 13.71 -25.23
CA VAL A 694 22.56 12.97 -24.79
C VAL A 694 22.71 12.50 -23.34
N GLU A 695 23.88 11.98 -22.96
CA GLU A 695 24.18 11.60 -21.58
C GLU A 695 24.16 12.78 -20.61
N ALA A 696 24.62 13.96 -21.05
CA ALA A 696 24.70 15.14 -20.20
C ALA A 696 23.37 15.89 -20.06
N TYR A 697 22.57 15.93 -21.12
CA TYR A 697 21.41 16.81 -21.22
C TYR A 697 20.08 16.09 -21.49
N GLY A 698 20.12 14.79 -21.74
CA GLY A 698 18.94 13.98 -22.08
C GLY A 698 18.69 13.88 -23.59
N SER A 699 17.63 13.17 -23.93
CA SER A 699 17.16 12.96 -25.30
C SER A 699 15.63 12.99 -25.33
N PRO A 700 15.01 13.42 -26.45
CA PRO A 700 13.56 13.28 -26.61
C PRO A 700 13.14 11.80 -26.75
N TRP A 701 14.06 10.89 -27.01
CA TRP A 701 13.78 9.47 -27.17
C TRP A 701 13.81 8.70 -25.85
N SER A 702 12.78 7.90 -25.62
CA SER A 702 12.75 6.91 -24.56
C SER A 702 12.12 5.60 -25.03
N LYS A 703 12.68 4.48 -24.58
CA LYS A 703 12.15 3.13 -24.78
C LYS A 703 12.03 2.45 -23.41
N PHE A 704 10.97 1.68 -23.22
CA PHE A 704 10.79 0.87 -22.02
C PHE A 704 10.26 -0.51 -22.37
N SER A 705 10.69 -1.54 -21.64
CA SER A 705 10.06 -2.87 -21.65
C SER A 705 10.04 -3.47 -20.25
N GLY A 706 8.96 -4.14 -19.89
CA GLY A 706 8.99 -5.06 -18.75
C GLY A 706 9.74 -6.36 -19.08
N ASN A 707 9.73 -7.31 -18.15
CA ASN A 707 10.49 -8.56 -18.29
C ASN A 707 9.72 -9.75 -17.68
N PRO A 708 8.98 -10.52 -18.49
CA PRO A 708 8.26 -11.73 -18.05
C PRO A 708 9.16 -12.89 -17.64
N THR A 709 10.48 -12.78 -17.82
CA THR A 709 11.45 -13.83 -17.49
C THR A 709 12.13 -13.61 -16.14
N LEU A 710 11.76 -12.56 -15.41
CA LEU A 710 12.29 -12.27 -14.07
C LEU A 710 12.05 -13.45 -13.14
N ARG A 711 13.11 -13.87 -12.45
CA ARG A 711 13.07 -14.92 -11.43
C ARG A 711 12.84 -14.32 -10.05
N PRO A 712 12.35 -15.12 -9.08
CA PRO A 712 12.08 -14.60 -7.75
C PRO A 712 13.37 -14.12 -7.07
N LEU A 713 13.18 -13.14 -6.19
CA LEU A 713 14.19 -12.72 -5.23
C LEU A 713 14.37 -13.86 -4.22
N GLU A 714 15.60 -14.20 -3.88
CA GLU A 714 15.90 -15.25 -2.91
C GLU A 714 16.61 -14.67 -1.68
N ALA A 715 16.38 -15.27 -0.51
CA ALA A 715 17.13 -14.96 0.69
C ALA A 715 17.56 -16.23 1.43
N ASN A 716 18.85 -16.31 1.77
CA ASN A 716 19.34 -17.27 2.77
C ASN A 716 19.28 -16.60 4.15
N ASN A 717 18.40 -17.08 5.01
CA ASN A 717 18.07 -16.47 6.29
C ASN A 717 18.69 -17.23 7.45
N PHE A 718 19.24 -16.49 8.41
CA PHE A 718 19.72 -17.01 9.67
C PHE A 718 19.25 -16.13 10.82
N ASP A 719 18.63 -16.74 11.82
CA ASP A 719 18.06 -16.05 12.96
C ASP A 719 18.49 -16.73 14.27
N ILE A 720 18.73 -15.91 15.29
CA ILE A 720 18.90 -16.37 16.67
C ILE A 720 18.12 -15.44 17.60
N SER A 721 17.30 -16.01 18.48
CA SER A 721 16.49 -15.26 19.44
C SER A 721 16.68 -15.81 20.85
N PHE A 722 16.85 -14.92 21.81
CA PHE A 722 16.74 -15.25 23.23
C PHE A 722 15.47 -14.61 23.79
N GLU A 723 14.64 -15.43 24.44
CA GLU A 723 13.36 -15.03 24.99
C GLU A 723 13.29 -15.42 26.46
N ASN A 724 12.92 -14.47 27.32
CA ASN A 724 12.68 -14.72 28.73
C ASN A 724 11.30 -14.20 29.11
N TYR A 725 10.43 -15.14 29.44
CA TYR A 725 9.07 -14.93 29.90
C TYR A 725 9.07 -14.90 31.44
N PHE A 726 8.41 -13.90 32.03
CA PHE A 726 8.29 -13.75 33.48
C PHE A 726 6.93 -14.27 33.96
N ASP A 727 6.82 -14.60 35.24
CA ASP A 727 5.55 -15.06 35.83
C ASP A 727 4.43 -14.02 35.64
N GLY A 728 3.41 -14.38 34.86
CA GLY A 728 2.30 -13.50 34.48
C GLY A 728 2.37 -13.06 33.02
N GLU A 729 2.10 -11.78 32.76
CA GLU A 729 1.92 -11.22 31.41
C GLU A 729 3.15 -10.46 30.88
N GLY A 730 4.37 -10.75 31.37
CA GLY A 730 5.59 -10.01 31.01
C GLY A 730 6.63 -10.86 30.27
N TYR A 731 7.36 -10.27 29.32
CA TYR A 731 8.48 -10.92 28.62
C TYR A 731 9.51 -9.92 28.09
N VAL A 732 10.72 -10.41 27.83
CA VAL A 732 11.73 -9.70 27.04
C VAL A 732 12.31 -10.64 25.98
N SER A 733 12.57 -10.13 24.79
CA SER A 733 13.28 -10.86 23.74
C SER A 733 14.35 -10.00 23.07
N VAL A 734 15.40 -10.68 22.61
CA VAL A 734 16.45 -10.12 21.76
C VAL A 734 16.66 -11.09 20.61
N ALA A 735 16.43 -10.63 19.39
CA ALA A 735 16.68 -11.40 18.18
C ALA A 735 17.76 -10.72 17.32
N LEU A 736 18.63 -11.53 16.73
CA LEU A 736 19.59 -11.13 15.72
C LEU A 736 19.27 -11.91 14.45
N PHE A 737 19.32 -11.24 13.31
CA PHE A 737 19.09 -11.89 12.03
C PHE A 737 20.07 -11.42 10.96
N TYR A 738 20.30 -12.30 10.00
CA TYR A 738 21.12 -12.08 8.82
C TYR A 738 20.41 -12.68 7.60
N LYS A 739 20.38 -11.94 6.51
CA LYS A 739 19.83 -12.33 5.21
C LYS A 739 20.88 -12.05 4.15
N ASP A 740 21.21 -13.09 3.41
CA ASP A 740 22.01 -13.01 2.19
C ASP A 740 21.03 -12.99 1.01
N LEU A 741 20.90 -11.82 0.37
CA LEU A 741 19.94 -11.53 -0.68
C LEU A 741 20.57 -11.86 -2.04
N VAL A 742 19.86 -12.66 -2.82
CA VAL A 742 20.31 -13.14 -4.12
C VAL A 742 19.22 -12.86 -5.14
N ASN A 743 19.62 -12.48 -6.35
CA ASN A 743 18.72 -12.28 -7.48
C ASN A 743 17.68 -11.16 -7.27
N TRP A 744 18.11 -10.06 -6.65
CA TRP A 744 17.30 -8.84 -6.52
C TRP A 744 17.04 -8.23 -7.90
N THR A 745 15.80 -7.81 -8.15
CA THR A 745 15.40 -7.14 -9.40
C THR A 745 15.80 -5.67 -9.37
N ARG A 746 16.42 -5.17 -10.44
CA ARG A 746 16.82 -3.77 -10.57
C ARG A 746 16.44 -3.18 -11.92
N ASP A 747 16.49 -1.86 -11.98
CA ASP A 747 16.32 -1.10 -13.21
C ASP A 747 17.60 -1.13 -14.03
N GLY A 748 17.50 -1.64 -15.26
CA GLY A 748 18.51 -1.49 -16.29
C GLY A 748 18.24 -0.24 -17.12
N ASN A 749 19.29 0.47 -17.53
CA ASN A 749 19.19 1.58 -18.46
C ASN A 749 20.37 1.58 -19.44
N GLN A 750 20.09 1.65 -20.74
CA GLN A 750 21.10 1.60 -21.79
C GLN A 750 20.87 2.72 -22.80
N LEU A 751 21.95 3.37 -23.25
CA LEU A 751 21.91 4.25 -24.40
C LEU A 751 21.83 3.42 -25.70
N ILE A 752 20.82 3.68 -26.53
CA ILE A 752 20.62 3.00 -27.82
C ILE A 752 20.39 4.00 -28.95
N ASP A 753 20.54 3.53 -30.20
CA ASP A 753 20.25 4.28 -31.43
C ASP A 753 18.81 3.97 -31.88
N PHE A 754 17.92 4.98 -31.85
CA PHE A 754 16.50 4.86 -32.22
C PHE A 754 16.27 4.86 -33.73
N THR A 755 17.31 5.14 -34.52
CA THR A 755 17.27 5.00 -35.99
C THR A 755 17.76 3.64 -36.47
N ASN A 756 18.36 2.85 -35.57
CA ASN A 756 18.85 1.49 -35.80
C ASN A 756 18.95 0.72 -34.46
N ASP A 757 17.80 0.38 -33.88
CA ASP A 757 17.71 -0.27 -32.58
C ASP A 757 18.14 -1.75 -32.66
N VAL A 758 19.38 -2.02 -32.28
CA VAL A 758 19.96 -3.37 -32.28
C VAL A 758 19.30 -4.33 -31.28
N THR A 759 18.54 -3.82 -30.32
CA THR A 759 17.77 -4.64 -29.37
C THR A 759 16.42 -5.09 -29.96
N ASN A 760 16.02 -4.53 -31.10
CA ASN A 760 14.81 -4.85 -31.83
C ASN A 760 15.10 -5.01 -33.33
N ASP A 761 16.01 -5.92 -33.68
CA ASP A 761 16.33 -6.31 -35.07
C ASP A 761 16.69 -5.15 -36.03
N GLY A 762 17.22 -4.04 -35.52
CA GLY A 762 17.59 -2.86 -36.31
C GLY A 762 16.40 -1.96 -36.69
N ALA A 763 15.35 -1.95 -35.87
CA ALA A 763 14.19 -1.08 -36.05
C ALA A 763 14.59 0.41 -36.15
N ASN A 764 13.86 1.16 -36.97
CA ASN A 764 14.01 2.61 -37.12
C ASN A 764 12.69 3.28 -36.71
N TYR A 765 12.72 4.04 -35.63
CA TYR A 765 11.55 4.72 -35.09
C TYR A 765 11.42 6.18 -35.57
N PHE A 766 12.38 6.69 -36.35
CA PHE A 766 12.33 8.06 -36.84
C PHE A 766 11.28 8.22 -37.95
N ILE A 767 10.46 9.25 -37.81
CA ILE A 767 9.32 9.58 -38.69
C ILE A 767 9.46 11.05 -39.09
N PRO A 768 9.80 11.34 -40.36
CA PRO A 768 9.90 12.71 -40.86
C PRO A 768 8.56 13.46 -40.72
N GLY A 769 8.60 14.70 -40.25
CA GLY A 769 7.44 15.55 -40.01
C GLY A 769 6.78 15.38 -38.65
N PHE A 770 7.13 14.31 -37.90
CA PHE A 770 6.68 14.11 -36.52
C PHE A 770 7.81 14.32 -35.52
N HIS A 771 8.97 13.71 -35.79
CA HIS A 771 10.13 13.76 -34.91
C HIS A 771 11.04 14.96 -35.16
N ASP A 772 11.05 15.50 -36.39
CA ASP A 772 11.73 16.75 -36.71
C ASP A 772 10.78 17.96 -36.62
N ARG A 773 11.34 19.15 -36.39
CA ARG A 773 10.55 20.36 -36.21
C ARG A 773 11.05 21.51 -37.07
N ILE A 774 10.10 22.22 -37.67
CA ILE A 774 10.37 23.51 -38.30
C ILE A 774 10.23 24.59 -37.23
N ILE A 775 11.18 25.52 -37.18
CA ILE A 775 11.19 26.62 -36.22
C ILE A 775 10.19 27.69 -36.63
N ASP A 776 9.21 27.95 -35.76
CA ASP A 776 8.16 28.96 -36.01
C ASP A 776 8.52 30.35 -35.45
N VAL A 777 9.41 30.40 -34.44
CA VAL A 777 9.91 31.62 -33.81
C VAL A 777 11.42 31.54 -33.74
N ALA A 778 12.13 32.51 -34.29
CA ALA A 778 13.60 32.55 -34.19
C ALA A 778 14.02 32.68 -32.72
N GLY A 779 15.02 31.90 -32.32
CA GLY A 779 15.42 31.79 -30.93
C GLY A 779 16.66 30.91 -30.75
N ASN A 780 17.13 30.85 -29.51
CA ASN A 780 18.13 29.89 -29.11
C ASN A 780 17.40 28.71 -28.48
N TYR A 781 17.73 27.50 -28.91
CA TYR A 781 17.10 26.27 -28.44
C TYR A 781 18.16 25.25 -28.06
N GLY A 782 17.80 24.38 -27.13
CA GLY A 782 18.61 23.30 -26.64
C GLY A 782 19.62 23.73 -25.57
N PRO A 783 20.27 22.75 -24.91
CA PRO A 783 21.16 22.99 -23.78
C PRO A 783 22.43 23.80 -24.13
N GLU A 784 22.75 23.92 -25.43
CA GLU A 784 23.89 24.73 -25.91
C GLU A 784 23.47 26.12 -26.41
N ASP A 785 22.21 26.54 -26.22
CA ASP A 785 21.66 27.81 -26.71
C ASP A 785 21.91 28.01 -28.21
N THR A 786 21.67 26.97 -29.02
CA THR A 786 21.97 27.01 -30.46
C THR A 786 20.99 27.94 -31.17
N PRO A 787 21.46 28.94 -31.94
CA PRO A 787 20.58 29.88 -32.62
C PRO A 787 19.92 29.23 -33.85
N TYR A 788 18.60 29.34 -33.94
CA TYR A 788 17.80 28.94 -35.09
C TYR A 788 16.92 30.09 -35.61
N GLU A 789 16.75 30.14 -36.92
CA GLU A 789 15.90 31.10 -37.62
C GLU A 789 14.54 30.48 -37.98
N VAL A 790 13.53 31.33 -38.20
CA VAL A 790 12.21 30.86 -38.64
C VAL A 790 12.33 30.09 -39.97
N GLY A 791 11.81 28.86 -39.99
CA GLY A 791 11.87 27.95 -41.13
C GLY A 791 13.03 26.96 -41.10
N ASP A 792 13.96 27.05 -40.15
CA ASP A 792 15.01 26.05 -39.95
C ASP A 792 14.39 24.70 -39.52
N LEU A 793 14.93 23.59 -40.05
CA LEU A 793 14.57 22.25 -39.64
C LEU A 793 15.53 21.76 -38.56
N VAL A 794 15.00 21.43 -37.39
CA VAL A 794 15.73 20.81 -36.27
C VAL A 794 15.43 19.32 -36.27
N THR A 795 16.49 18.51 -36.27
CA THR A 795 16.42 17.05 -36.23
C THR A 795 16.92 16.58 -34.87
N PRO A 796 16.21 15.66 -34.19
CA PRO A 796 16.62 15.15 -32.89
C PRO A 796 17.93 14.36 -32.96
N PRO A 797 18.62 14.15 -31.82
CA PRO A 797 19.69 13.17 -31.75
C PRO A 797 19.14 11.77 -32.08
N ASP A 798 19.99 10.91 -32.66
CA ASP A 798 19.60 9.53 -32.99
C ASP A 798 19.53 8.65 -31.73
N GLN A 799 20.19 9.07 -30.65
CA GLN A 799 20.33 8.29 -29.43
C GLN A 799 19.35 8.69 -28.34
N GLY A 800 19.00 7.72 -27.48
CA GLY A 800 18.21 7.93 -26.28
C GLY A 800 18.30 6.75 -25.33
N PHE A 801 17.44 6.74 -24.32
CA PHE A 801 17.52 5.78 -23.22
C PHE A 801 16.51 4.65 -23.37
N TYR A 802 16.99 3.41 -23.23
CA TYR A 802 16.20 2.20 -23.12
C TYR A 802 16.28 1.68 -21.69
N SER A 803 15.15 1.76 -20.98
CA SER A 803 15.02 1.24 -19.62
C SER A 803 14.27 -0.09 -19.58
N PHE A 804 14.69 -1.00 -18.72
CA PHE A 804 14.10 -2.34 -18.58
C PHE A 804 14.34 -2.87 -17.17
N PHE A 805 13.77 -4.03 -16.84
CA PHE A 805 14.05 -4.72 -15.58
C PHE A 805 14.95 -5.95 -15.80
N GLU A 806 15.92 -6.14 -14.92
CA GLU A 806 16.79 -7.31 -14.90
C GLU A 806 16.97 -7.85 -13.47
N ASP A 807 17.30 -9.13 -13.35
CA ASP A 807 17.62 -9.77 -12.08
C ASP A 807 19.14 -10.02 -11.93
N GLY A 808 19.53 -10.56 -10.78
CA GLY A 808 20.92 -10.94 -10.50
C GLY A 808 21.70 -9.96 -9.61
N LEU A 809 21.08 -8.89 -9.10
CA LEU A 809 21.72 -8.05 -8.09
C LEU A 809 21.78 -8.80 -6.75
N GLU A 810 22.92 -8.74 -6.07
CA GLU A 810 23.13 -9.37 -4.77
C GLU A 810 23.16 -8.29 -3.67
N GLY A 811 23.00 -8.71 -2.42
CA GLY A 811 23.10 -7.82 -1.27
C GLY A 811 23.01 -8.55 0.06
N GLU A 812 23.11 -7.80 1.15
CA GLU A 812 22.93 -8.36 2.49
C GLU A 812 22.05 -7.46 3.36
N MET A 813 21.37 -8.08 4.33
CA MET A 813 20.66 -7.39 5.38
C MET A 813 20.97 -8.05 6.73
N LYS A 814 21.27 -7.23 7.73
CA LYS A 814 21.45 -7.68 9.11
C LYS A 814 20.69 -6.77 10.06
N GLY A 815 20.19 -7.36 11.15
CA GLY A 815 19.37 -6.61 12.09
C GLY A 815 19.39 -7.15 13.50
N ILE A 816 19.01 -6.26 14.43
CA ILE A 816 18.71 -6.59 15.82
C ILE A 816 17.29 -6.12 16.14
N GLU A 817 16.51 -7.00 16.77
CA GLU A 817 15.17 -6.72 17.28
C GLU A 817 15.18 -6.89 18.79
N LEU A 818 14.73 -5.86 19.50
CA LEU A 818 14.56 -5.87 20.95
C LEU A 818 13.07 -5.72 21.25
N THR A 819 12.53 -6.57 22.11
CA THR A 819 11.15 -6.43 22.59
C THR A 819 11.08 -6.58 24.09
N ALA A 820 10.24 -5.77 24.73
CA ALA A 820 9.95 -5.86 26.14
C ALA A 820 8.47 -5.58 26.39
N ASN A 821 7.79 -6.46 27.11
CA ASN A 821 6.50 -6.18 27.72
C ASN A 821 6.64 -6.36 29.23
N ILE A 822 6.50 -5.26 29.98
CA ILE A 822 6.81 -5.19 31.41
C ILE A 822 5.58 -4.69 32.17
N PRO A 823 4.85 -5.59 32.85
CA PRO A 823 3.85 -5.23 33.85
C PRO A 823 4.54 -4.57 35.05
N LEU A 824 4.15 -3.35 35.39
CA LEU A 824 4.85 -2.57 36.42
C LEU A 824 4.61 -3.09 37.84
N ARG A 825 3.62 -3.97 38.05
CA ARG A 825 3.47 -4.72 39.30
C ARG A 825 4.72 -5.54 39.67
N MET A 826 5.52 -5.94 38.68
CA MET A 826 6.81 -6.61 38.90
C MET A 826 7.84 -5.72 39.62
N LEU A 827 7.71 -4.40 39.51
CA LEU A 827 8.58 -3.43 40.18
C LEU A 827 8.05 -3.06 41.56
N ALA A 828 6.73 -2.88 41.68
CA ALA A 828 6.04 -2.63 42.94
C ALA A 828 4.54 -2.96 42.82
N ASP A 829 3.97 -3.66 43.81
CA ASP A 829 2.53 -3.99 43.87
C ASP A 829 1.60 -2.77 43.72
N ALA A 830 2.08 -1.58 44.12
CA ALA A 830 1.33 -0.33 44.00
C ALA A 830 1.10 0.13 42.54
N LEU A 831 1.82 -0.45 41.58
CA LEU A 831 1.71 -0.17 40.15
C LEU A 831 0.88 -1.25 39.41
N ASP A 832 0.09 -2.03 40.14
CA ASP A 832 -0.83 -2.98 39.52
C ASP A 832 -1.79 -2.29 38.53
N GLY A 833 -2.05 -2.97 37.42
CA GLY A 833 -2.75 -2.44 36.25
C GLY A 833 -1.88 -1.65 35.28
N PHE A 834 -0.73 -1.08 35.69
CA PHE A 834 0.16 -0.37 34.76
C PHE A 834 1.13 -1.33 34.05
N GLY A 835 1.44 -1.04 32.78
CA GLY A 835 2.44 -1.76 32.01
C GLY A 835 3.06 -0.93 30.89
N ILE A 836 4.19 -1.42 30.38
CA ILE A 836 4.90 -0.84 29.23
C ILE A 836 5.23 -1.96 28.25
N ALA A 837 4.81 -1.81 27.00
CA ALA A 837 5.30 -2.59 25.87
C ALA A 837 6.23 -1.70 25.04
N ALA A 838 7.40 -2.20 24.64
CA ALA A 838 8.34 -1.46 23.82
C ALA A 838 9.04 -2.40 22.84
N SER A 839 9.32 -1.91 21.64
CA SER A 839 10.09 -2.59 20.62
C SER A 839 11.11 -1.65 19.98
N ALA A 840 12.22 -2.21 19.52
CA ALA A 840 13.22 -1.51 18.73
C ALA A 840 13.77 -2.46 17.66
N THR A 841 13.78 -2.00 16.42
CA THR A 841 14.33 -2.72 15.28
C THR A 841 15.38 -1.82 14.63
N ILE A 842 16.61 -2.33 14.56
CA ILE A 842 17.76 -1.61 13.99
C ILE A 842 18.32 -2.50 12.88
N LEU A 843 18.38 -1.95 11.68
CA LEU A 843 18.67 -2.66 10.43
C LEU A 843 19.84 -1.99 9.71
N ASP A 844 20.59 -2.79 8.99
CA ASP A 844 21.61 -2.36 8.04
C ASP A 844 21.46 -3.25 6.81
N ALA A 845 21.07 -2.65 5.68
CA ALA A 845 20.80 -3.34 4.44
C ALA A 845 21.52 -2.63 3.28
N GLU A 846 22.24 -3.39 2.47
CA GLU A 846 23.04 -2.87 1.36
C GLU A 846 22.91 -3.82 0.17
N LEU A 847 22.48 -3.28 -0.98
CA LEU A 847 22.60 -3.93 -2.28
C LEU A 847 23.96 -3.57 -2.88
N GLU A 848 24.54 -4.44 -3.72
CA GLU A 848 25.91 -4.25 -4.25
C GLU A 848 26.12 -2.95 -5.04
N ASP A 849 25.06 -2.35 -5.58
CA ASP A 849 25.08 -1.08 -6.31
C ASP A 849 24.77 0.14 -5.42
N GLY A 850 24.52 -0.08 -4.13
CA GLY A 850 24.20 0.96 -3.14
C GLY A 850 22.75 1.44 -3.17
N THR A 851 21.87 0.81 -3.95
CA THR A 851 20.44 1.16 -3.97
C THR A 851 19.75 0.74 -2.67
N ALA A 852 18.79 1.56 -2.22
CA ALA A 852 18.03 1.29 -1.00
C ALA A 852 16.90 0.29 -1.27
N ILE A 853 16.58 -0.53 -0.26
CA ILE A 853 15.48 -1.50 -0.32
C ILE A 853 14.15 -0.79 0.01
N PRO A 854 13.11 -0.91 -0.83
CA PRO A 854 11.80 -0.32 -0.54
C PRO A 854 11.16 -0.89 0.73
N GLY A 855 10.63 0.01 1.56
CA GLY A 855 10.08 -0.26 2.88
C GLY A 855 11.12 -0.27 4.00
N GLN A 856 12.42 -0.22 3.67
CA GLN A 856 13.47 -0.34 4.66
C GLN A 856 13.74 0.99 5.34
N SER A 857 13.59 0.98 6.66
CA SER A 857 14.04 2.04 7.56
C SER A 857 15.18 1.48 8.40
N ASP A 858 16.26 2.22 8.55
CA ASP A 858 17.39 1.82 9.41
C ASP A 858 16.99 1.64 10.87
N ASN A 859 16.07 2.46 11.37
CA ASN A 859 15.64 2.42 12.76
C ASN A 859 14.12 2.54 12.87
N THR A 860 13.52 1.68 13.70
CA THR A 860 12.13 1.79 14.12
C THR A 860 12.03 1.52 15.61
N TYR A 861 11.39 2.42 16.35
CA TYR A 861 11.15 2.31 17.78
C TYR A 861 9.65 2.44 18.06
N SER A 862 9.10 1.58 18.92
CA SER A 862 7.73 1.73 19.40
C SER A 862 7.68 1.60 20.92
N ILE A 863 6.86 2.42 21.56
CA ILE A 863 6.57 2.32 22.99
C ILE A 863 5.09 2.54 23.23
N THR A 864 4.47 1.63 23.96
CA THR A 864 3.11 1.71 24.46
C THR A 864 3.13 1.67 25.98
N ALA A 865 2.64 2.72 26.63
CA ALA A 865 2.33 2.72 28.04
C ALA A 865 0.83 2.48 28.23
N TYR A 866 0.46 1.57 29.13
CA TYR A 866 -0.94 1.25 29.39
C TYR A 866 -1.27 1.16 30.88
N TYR A 867 -2.55 1.31 31.19
CA TYR A 867 -3.17 1.06 32.47
C TYR A 867 -4.47 0.30 32.26
N GLU A 868 -4.69 -0.80 32.97
CA GLU A 868 -5.94 -1.56 32.94
C GLU A 868 -6.35 -2.01 34.35
N MET A 869 -7.50 -1.53 34.85
CA MET A 869 -8.03 -1.95 36.15
C MET A 869 -9.53 -1.66 36.28
N LYS A 870 -10.31 -2.66 36.72
CA LYS A 870 -11.75 -2.51 37.05
C LYS A 870 -12.56 -1.86 35.93
N GLY A 871 -12.44 -2.42 34.73
CA GLY A 871 -13.06 -1.92 33.52
C GLY A 871 -12.39 -0.71 32.87
N PHE A 872 -11.59 0.09 33.60
CA PHE A 872 -10.88 1.22 32.99
C PHE A 872 -9.63 0.76 32.25
N GLU A 873 -9.45 1.25 31.03
CA GLU A 873 -8.25 1.08 30.22
C GLU A 873 -7.77 2.46 29.72
N PHE A 874 -6.47 2.71 29.79
CA PHE A 874 -5.81 3.87 29.19
C PHE A 874 -4.56 3.40 28.46
N ARG A 875 -4.31 3.94 27.27
CA ARG A 875 -3.17 3.60 26.43
C ARG A 875 -2.62 4.85 25.77
N VAL A 876 -1.29 4.99 25.74
CA VAL A 876 -0.57 5.94 24.88
C VAL A 876 0.51 5.17 24.15
N ALA A 877 0.53 5.29 22.82
CA ALA A 877 1.52 4.68 21.96
C ALA A 877 2.30 5.77 21.23
N ALA A 878 3.60 5.58 21.10
CA ALA A 878 4.45 6.40 20.25
C ALA A 878 5.32 5.49 19.38
N THR A 879 5.40 5.80 18.09
CA THR A 879 6.22 5.08 17.12
C THR A 879 7.10 6.08 16.38
N ASP A 880 8.39 5.80 16.32
CA ASP A 880 9.40 6.58 15.62
C ASP A 880 10.00 5.70 14.52
N ARG A 881 10.01 6.20 13.28
CA ARG A 881 10.52 5.49 12.10
C ARG A 881 11.44 6.43 11.33
N SER A 882 12.66 5.98 11.04
CA SER A 882 13.60 6.75 10.20
C SER A 882 13.13 6.80 8.74
N GLU A 883 13.76 7.67 7.95
CA GLU A 883 13.50 7.79 6.51
C GLU A 883 13.54 6.43 5.79
N PHE A 884 12.77 6.32 4.70
CA PHE A 884 12.70 5.10 3.89
C PHE A 884 12.27 5.37 2.46
N LEU A 885 12.71 4.48 1.55
CA LEU A 885 12.23 4.41 0.18
C LEU A 885 10.91 3.66 0.13
N THR A 886 9.96 4.09 -0.68
CA THR A 886 8.70 3.37 -0.96
C THR A 886 8.27 3.58 -2.41
N TYR A 887 7.14 3.01 -2.80
CA TYR A 887 6.55 3.20 -4.11
C TYR A 887 5.24 3.97 -3.99
N GLN A 888 4.95 4.83 -4.96
CA GLN A 888 3.69 5.55 -5.07
C GLN A 888 3.23 5.62 -6.52
N ARG A 889 1.96 5.97 -6.73
CA ARG A 889 1.39 6.16 -8.07
C ARG A 889 1.61 7.62 -8.52
N GLY A 890 2.22 7.79 -9.70
CA GLY A 890 2.35 9.07 -10.39
C GLY A 890 1.06 9.48 -11.14
N GLY A 891 1.09 10.64 -11.81
CA GLY A 891 -0.10 11.21 -12.48
C GLY A 891 -0.71 10.34 -13.59
N SER A 892 0.11 9.53 -14.27
CA SER A 892 -0.29 8.64 -15.37
C SER A 892 -0.77 7.24 -14.92
N ASN A 893 -1.02 7.05 -13.63
CA ASN A 893 -1.28 5.74 -13.02
C ASN A 893 -0.10 4.75 -13.06
N LYS A 894 1.11 5.22 -13.38
CA LYS A 894 2.36 4.46 -13.30
C LYS A 894 2.90 4.46 -11.87
N ILE A 895 3.56 3.37 -11.47
CA ILE A 895 4.27 3.27 -10.18
C ILE A 895 5.66 3.91 -10.30
N GLU A 896 6.03 4.71 -9.31
CA GLU A 896 7.30 5.41 -9.21
C GLU A 896 7.86 5.32 -7.78
N ALA A 897 9.19 5.43 -7.64
CA ALA A 897 9.84 5.46 -6.35
C ALA A 897 9.64 6.80 -5.63
N ALA A 898 9.54 6.79 -4.31
CA ALA A 898 9.43 7.98 -3.48
C ALA A 898 10.15 7.79 -2.14
N THR A 899 10.82 8.83 -1.65
CA THR A 899 11.43 8.85 -0.32
C THR A 899 10.49 9.51 0.67
N ARG A 900 10.38 8.93 1.87
CA ARG A 900 9.65 9.48 3.01
C ARG A 900 10.64 9.81 4.11
N ASP A 901 10.59 11.04 4.60
CA ASP A 901 11.43 11.47 5.72
C ASP A 901 11.02 10.76 7.03
N ALA A 902 11.86 10.87 8.05
CA ALA A 902 11.58 10.28 9.37
C ALA A 902 10.31 10.87 9.99
N VAL A 903 9.53 10.02 10.68
CA VAL A 903 8.25 10.41 11.29
C VAL A 903 8.14 9.88 12.72
N THR A 904 7.60 10.71 13.61
CA THR A 904 7.19 10.29 14.97
C THR A 904 5.68 10.43 15.15
N GLN A 905 4.98 9.34 15.40
CA GLN A 905 3.53 9.32 15.62
C GLN A 905 3.20 9.05 17.08
N VAL A 906 2.15 9.72 17.56
CA VAL A 906 1.63 9.54 18.92
C VAL A 906 0.12 9.34 18.88
N ASP A 907 -0.33 8.24 19.47
CA ASP A 907 -1.74 7.86 19.59
C ASP A 907 -2.12 7.68 21.06
N ALA A 908 -3.40 7.89 21.38
CA ALA A 908 -3.92 7.61 22.71
C ALA A 908 -5.34 7.06 22.68
N GLN A 909 -5.66 6.26 23.69
CA GLN A 909 -6.99 5.69 23.90
C GLN A 909 -7.36 5.70 25.38
N ILE A 910 -8.63 5.92 25.66
CA ILE A 910 -9.27 5.63 26.94
C ILE A 910 -10.51 4.79 26.70
N SER A 911 -10.76 3.78 27.54
CA SER A 911 -11.98 2.99 27.46
C SER A 911 -12.50 2.57 28.83
N TYR A 912 -13.78 2.21 28.86
CA TYR A 912 -14.43 1.63 30.02
C TYR A 912 -15.30 0.43 29.61
N ASP A 913 -15.00 -0.74 30.17
CA ASP A 913 -15.81 -1.95 30.08
C ASP A 913 -16.78 -2.01 31.27
N PHE A 914 -18.08 -2.00 30.96
CA PHE A 914 -19.13 -2.00 31.96
C PHE A 914 -19.40 -3.37 32.57
N ALA A 915 -18.83 -4.47 32.06
CA ALA A 915 -18.89 -5.78 32.71
C ALA A 915 -18.35 -5.70 34.16
N ASP A 916 -17.30 -4.91 34.37
CA ASP A 916 -16.67 -4.69 35.68
C ASP A 916 -17.34 -3.60 36.53
N SER A 917 -18.39 -2.95 36.02
CA SER A 917 -19.05 -1.83 36.71
C SER A 917 -19.99 -2.26 37.85
N GLY A 918 -20.38 -3.54 37.87
CA GLY A 918 -21.45 -4.06 38.74
C GLY A 918 -22.86 -3.63 38.34
N MET A 919 -23.03 -2.97 37.19
CA MET A 919 -24.33 -2.61 36.61
C MET A 919 -24.76 -3.68 35.59
N GLU A 920 -25.53 -4.67 36.05
CA GLU A 920 -25.95 -5.84 35.26
C GLU A 920 -26.62 -5.49 33.92
N TYR A 921 -27.39 -4.39 33.84
CA TYR A 921 -28.06 -3.96 32.61
C TYR A 921 -27.12 -3.28 31.59
N LEU A 922 -25.89 -2.96 31.97
CA LEU A 922 -24.82 -2.48 31.09
C LEU A 922 -23.71 -3.53 30.92
N ALA A 923 -23.86 -4.71 31.52
CA ALA A 923 -22.95 -5.81 31.24
C ALA A 923 -22.99 -6.09 29.73
N GLY A 924 -21.79 -6.16 29.12
CA GLY A 924 -21.61 -6.26 27.67
C GLY A 924 -21.33 -4.93 26.95
N LEU A 925 -21.56 -3.77 27.57
CA LEU A 925 -21.21 -2.46 26.97
C LEU A 925 -19.74 -2.12 27.20
N ARG A 926 -19.03 -1.74 26.15
CA ARG A 926 -17.74 -1.03 26.21
C ARG A 926 -17.84 0.29 25.47
N VAL A 927 -17.27 1.33 26.06
CA VAL A 927 -17.17 2.66 25.44
C VAL A 927 -15.70 3.05 25.38
N SER A 928 -15.23 3.50 24.22
CA SER A 928 -13.86 3.98 24.04
C SER A 928 -13.80 5.27 23.24
N LEU A 929 -12.79 6.08 23.55
CA LEU A 929 -12.38 7.27 22.82
C LEU A 929 -10.91 7.11 22.43
N GLN A 930 -10.61 7.22 21.15
CA GLN A 930 -9.24 7.15 20.61
C GLN A 930 -8.93 8.43 19.84
N GLY A 931 -7.66 8.80 19.87
CA GLY A 931 -7.07 9.78 18.97
C GLY A 931 -5.82 9.20 18.33
N VAL A 932 -5.72 9.31 17.01
CA VAL A 932 -4.56 8.91 16.21
C VAL A 932 -3.87 10.14 15.64
N ASN A 933 -2.55 10.07 15.46
CA ASN A 933 -1.72 11.19 14.98
C ASN A 933 -1.92 12.48 15.80
N LEU A 934 -1.90 12.38 17.13
CA LEU A 934 -2.20 13.49 18.05
C LEU A 934 -1.22 14.67 17.96
N THR A 935 -0.03 14.45 17.40
CA THR A 935 0.99 15.48 17.17
C THR A 935 0.83 16.20 15.84
N ASP A 936 -0.10 15.76 14.98
CA ASP A 936 -0.25 16.23 13.61
C ASP A 936 1.06 16.15 12.83
N GLU A 937 1.65 14.95 12.82
CA GLU A 937 2.92 14.69 12.16
C GLU A 937 2.76 14.85 10.64
N LYS A 938 3.64 15.67 10.05
CA LYS A 938 3.65 15.97 8.62
C LYS A 938 4.49 14.96 7.88
N GLU A 939 4.06 14.57 6.68
CA GLU A 939 4.90 13.81 5.78
C GLU A 939 5.63 14.77 4.84
N GLU A 940 6.96 14.79 4.88
CA GLU A 940 7.79 15.70 4.08
C GLU A 940 8.78 14.96 3.19
N THR A 941 9.21 15.66 2.14
CA THR A 941 10.40 15.35 1.35
C THR A 941 11.26 16.60 1.27
N ILE A 942 12.50 16.51 1.73
CA ILE A 942 13.45 17.62 1.78
C ILE A 942 14.54 17.41 0.71
N ASP A 943 14.88 18.46 -0.05
CA ASP A 943 15.95 18.39 -1.06
C ASP A 943 17.36 18.46 -0.45
N GLY A 944 18.39 18.32 -1.29
CA GLY A 944 19.79 18.43 -0.87
C GLY A 944 20.20 19.80 -0.30
N ASN A 945 19.37 20.83 -0.45
CA ASN A 945 19.57 22.16 0.14
C ASN A 945 18.91 22.30 1.52
N GLY A 946 18.19 21.27 1.99
CA GLY A 946 17.45 21.31 3.25
C GLY A 946 16.11 22.04 3.13
N ILE A 947 15.50 22.11 1.94
CA ILE A 947 14.23 22.79 1.69
C ILE A 947 13.14 21.77 1.39
N VAL A 948 11.97 21.95 1.99
CA VAL A 948 10.79 21.13 1.71
C VAL A 948 10.36 21.27 0.25
N THR A 949 10.31 20.13 -0.46
CA THR A 949 9.81 20.03 -1.85
C THR A 949 8.39 19.51 -1.93
N LEU A 950 7.99 18.69 -0.96
CA LEU A 950 6.65 18.15 -0.79
C LEU A 950 6.33 18.08 0.71
N ARG A 951 5.11 18.49 1.09
CA ARG A 951 4.58 18.35 2.46
C ARG A 951 3.11 17.95 2.39
N ARG A 952 2.72 16.97 3.20
CA ARG A 952 1.33 16.55 3.39
C ARG A 952 0.94 16.64 4.85
N GLU A 953 -0.21 17.24 5.11
CA GLU A 953 -0.79 17.40 6.44
C GLU A 953 -2.18 16.76 6.46
N PHE A 954 -2.42 15.87 7.42
CA PHE A 954 -3.69 15.12 7.54
C PHE A 954 -4.51 15.54 8.75
N GLY A 955 -3.88 16.08 9.80
CA GLY A 955 -4.52 16.30 11.09
C GLY A 955 -4.56 15.04 11.96
N PRO A 956 -4.93 15.18 13.25
CA PRO A 956 -5.34 14.05 14.09
C PRO A 956 -6.70 13.52 13.64
N SER A 957 -7.02 12.25 13.94
CA SER A 957 -8.39 11.71 13.84
C SER A 957 -8.86 11.20 15.20
N TYR A 958 -10.14 11.41 15.52
CA TYR A 958 -10.76 11.04 16.79
C TYR A 958 -11.92 10.07 16.56
N MET A 959 -11.98 9.01 17.35
CA MET A 959 -13.01 7.97 17.22
C MET A 959 -13.70 7.72 18.55
N LEU A 960 -15.03 7.82 18.58
CA LEU A 960 -15.89 7.38 19.68
C LEU A 960 -16.52 6.05 19.31
N ASN A 961 -16.20 4.99 20.04
CA ASN A 961 -16.70 3.64 19.79
C ASN A 961 -17.62 3.16 20.92
N LEU A 962 -18.73 2.55 20.51
CA LEU A 962 -19.73 1.89 21.34
C LEU A 962 -19.83 0.43 20.89
N ASN A 963 -19.43 -0.49 21.74
CA ASN A 963 -19.52 -1.93 21.48
C ASN A 963 -20.42 -2.58 22.52
N TYR A 964 -21.42 -3.37 22.09
CA TYR A 964 -22.33 -4.07 22.99
C TYR A 964 -22.45 -5.54 22.63
N ALA A 965 -22.09 -6.42 23.55
CA ALA A 965 -22.29 -7.87 23.46
C ALA A 965 -23.56 -8.28 24.25
N PHE A 966 -24.46 -9.03 23.61
CA PHE A 966 -25.79 -9.36 24.17
C PHE A 966 -25.85 -10.68 24.98
N TYR A 967 -24.79 -11.48 25.00
CA TYR A 967 -24.74 -12.79 25.66
C TYR A 967 -24.04 -12.74 27.02
#